data_AF-A0A7J4SSP8-F1
#
_entry.id   AF-A0A7J4SSP8-F1
#
_cell.length_a   1.000
_cell.length_b   1.000
_cell.length_c   1.000
_cell.angle_alpha   90.00
_cell.angle_beta   90.00
_cell.angle_gamma   90.00
#
_symmetry.space_group_name_H-M   'P 1'
#
loop_
_entity.id
_entity.type
_entity.pdbx_description
1 polymer ?
#
loop_
_entity_poly.entity_id
_entity_poly.type
_entity_poly.pdbx_seq_one_letter_code
_entity_poly.pdbx_strand_id
1 'polypeptide(L)'
;HLKSQQAIAADANTNRETIYYLAEEASKRLAKQLLIKKAGNAKIKENDLALNPLTNENVPLLPAEFVEPGIGTGVVMSVPAHAPYDYLALRDLNLLQKIPPKVIISTPGYGMPAKDAVEKLGVKNQADEKAELATKEVYTAEAHQGTMLAGKYTGMPVKIAKEKVAADIIREGSGVGIYELANAPISCRCGNQVSVEIVRDQWFLDYGNPEWKALAKECLESMTLLPEKTRIDYKYTIDWLIDKACTRKHGLGTPFPYDKSQIVESLSDSTIYMAYYTISHLLSQLPEGMVGDELFDYIFLSKQKPKNNGYGKHEKLIEKMKNEFEHWYPLDSRHSAGDLIHNHLTFFIFNHAAIFPRKHWPKQIAVNGFVLMEGKKMSKSLGNILPIRKAMATYGADVVRFVIVSGAELFEDADFNMENIEGVRQRLNFLHGLISDKAGGRRENVKTAPAGAQDNSFAGKWFRSRYHRRIKNACGNYKQLAIRTICNELFYENINDLKIYLKLSPNADLSEFFELFVPAISPIMPHVAEEFWHQLGKKGFVFVAGYPKWEEAAIDESLEYGMDIANALVDDVRNILALVKVENPKKVSLFVADEWKRKVYSIVAAAKNQQESMKQCFCDAELKAKGTDTVRLVQYYLKKLNLLTRRLLSAKEELAMLESLKDYLTTEFGFTVEIAMETKSQNPKAKNAMPMRPSIFIE
;
A
#
# COMPACT_ATOMS: atom_id res chain seq x y z
N HIS A 1 -14.46 14.06 49.46
CA HIS A 1 -13.30 14.95 49.17
C HIS A 1 -13.59 15.80 47.93
N LEU A 2 -14.39 16.86 48.03
CA LEU A 2 -14.57 17.84 46.94
C LEU A 2 -13.49 18.92 47.06
N LYS A 3 -12.35 18.71 46.42
CA LYS A 3 -11.41 19.79 46.08
C LYS A 3 -11.83 20.45 44.75
N SER A 4 -13.10 20.82 44.59
CA SER A 4 -13.50 21.75 43.53
C SER A 4 -13.51 23.15 44.13
N GLN A 5 -12.33 23.77 44.14
CA GLN A 5 -12.26 25.22 44.30
C GLN A 5 -12.46 25.86 42.92
N GLN A 6 -13.05 27.05 42.92
CA GLN A 6 -13.13 28.05 41.83
C GLN A 6 -14.40 28.06 40.97
N ALA A 7 -15.07 29.23 40.91
CA ALA A 7 -16.29 29.51 40.14
C ALA A 7 -16.04 30.67 39.17
N ILE A 8 -16.47 30.58 37.92
CA ILE A 8 -15.93 31.46 36.87
C ILE A 8 -17.05 31.85 35.89
N ALA A 9 -17.31 33.16 35.75
CA ALA A 9 -18.30 33.71 34.82
C ALA A 9 -17.76 33.67 33.38
N ALA A 10 -18.63 33.60 32.38
CA ALA A 10 -18.20 33.70 30.99
C ALA A 10 -19.30 34.29 30.11
N ASP A 11 -18.88 35.10 29.14
CA ASP A 11 -19.72 35.51 28.01
C ASP A 11 -19.41 34.57 26.84
N ALA A 12 -20.43 33.96 26.26
CA ALA A 12 -20.31 33.22 25.02
C ALA A 12 -21.42 33.69 24.08
N ASN A 13 -21.12 34.70 23.26
CA ASN A 13 -21.89 35.08 22.08
C ASN A 13 -23.37 35.46 22.29
N THR A 14 -23.75 35.81 23.51
CA THR A 14 -25.01 36.51 23.78
C THR A 14 -24.61 37.74 24.59
N ASN A 15 -25.15 38.93 24.32
CA ASN A 15 -24.91 40.13 25.14
C ASN A 15 -25.48 39.99 26.59
N ARG A 16 -25.37 38.81 27.21
CA ARG A 16 -25.91 38.42 28.51
C ARG A 16 -24.77 37.87 29.35
N GLU A 17 -24.39 38.63 30.38
CA GLU A 17 -23.46 38.15 31.41
C GLU A 17 -24.08 36.96 32.14
N THR A 18 -23.52 35.76 31.93
CA THR A 18 -24.00 34.50 32.54
C THR A 18 -22.92 33.93 33.47
N ILE A 19 -23.33 33.48 34.66
CA ILE A 19 -22.43 32.88 35.65
C ILE A 19 -22.44 31.36 35.48
N TYR A 20 -21.28 30.79 35.17
CA TYR A 20 -21.09 29.33 35.08
C TYR A 20 -20.36 28.80 36.32
N TYR A 21 -20.71 27.57 36.71
CA TYR A 21 -20.02 26.83 37.77
C TYR A 21 -19.24 25.69 37.11
N LEU A 22 -17.91 25.80 37.13
CA LEU A 22 -16.99 24.87 36.46
C LEU A 22 -15.91 24.45 37.45
N ALA A 23 -15.27 23.30 37.23
CA ALA A 23 -14.02 23.00 37.91
C ALA A 23 -12.91 23.99 37.49
N GLU A 24 -11.95 24.26 38.38
CA GLU A 24 -10.82 25.17 38.10
C GLU A 24 -10.04 24.76 36.85
N GLU A 25 -9.71 23.48 36.74
CA GLU A 25 -8.94 22.93 35.63
C GLU A 25 -9.69 23.06 34.31
N ALA A 26 -10.97 22.67 34.30
CA ALA A 26 -11.87 22.86 33.17
C ALA A 26 -11.98 24.33 32.77
N SER A 27 -12.11 25.26 33.72
CA SER A 27 -12.24 26.67 33.40
C SER A 27 -10.98 27.27 32.78
N LYS A 28 -9.78 26.93 33.28
CA LYS A 28 -8.51 27.36 32.66
C LYS A 28 -8.38 26.84 31.22
N ARG A 29 -8.83 25.61 30.98
CA ARG A 29 -8.82 24.98 29.66
C ARG A 29 -9.85 25.61 28.71
N LEU A 30 -11.09 25.78 29.17
CA LEU A 30 -12.20 26.34 28.40
C LEU A 30 -12.07 27.85 28.17
N ALA A 31 -11.23 28.56 28.93
CA ALA A 31 -10.92 29.96 28.69
C ALA A 31 -10.25 30.22 27.31
N LYS A 32 -9.74 29.18 26.66
CA LYS A 32 -9.23 29.24 25.28
C LYS A 32 -10.33 29.09 24.21
N GLN A 33 -11.54 28.67 24.61
CA GLN A 33 -12.67 28.48 23.71
C GLN A 33 -13.79 29.49 23.97
N LEU A 34 -13.96 29.89 25.22
CA LEU A 34 -15.02 30.79 25.70
C LEU A 34 -14.40 32.05 26.33
N LEU A 35 -15.10 33.18 26.30
CA LEU A 35 -14.64 34.41 26.97
C LEU A 35 -14.95 34.33 28.47
N ILE A 36 -14.05 33.66 29.19
CA ILE A 36 -14.22 33.36 30.62
C ILE A 36 -13.53 34.43 31.48
N LYS A 37 -14.24 35.01 32.46
CA LYS A 37 -13.72 35.91 33.51
C LYS A 37 -14.03 35.37 34.91
N LYS A 38 -13.01 35.27 35.77
CA LYS A 38 -13.19 34.80 37.15
C LYS A 38 -14.02 35.78 37.98
N ALA A 39 -15.18 35.30 38.45
CA ALA A 39 -16.10 36.07 39.28
C ALA A 39 -15.95 35.78 40.78
N GLY A 40 -15.52 34.58 41.20
CA GLY A 40 -15.34 34.26 42.62
C GLY A 40 -15.06 32.78 42.92
N ASN A 41 -15.33 32.35 44.15
CA ASN A 41 -15.25 30.94 44.54
C ASN A 41 -16.62 30.52 45.10
N ALA A 42 -17.19 29.44 44.59
CA ALA A 42 -18.40 28.84 45.12
C ALA A 42 -18.05 27.50 45.78
N LYS A 43 -18.69 27.21 46.91
CA LYS A 43 -18.66 25.88 47.52
C LYS A 43 -20.03 25.26 47.30
N ILE A 44 -20.08 24.25 46.44
CA ILE A 44 -21.27 23.42 46.25
C ILE A 44 -21.37 22.49 47.45
N LYS A 45 -22.50 22.55 48.16
CA LYS A 45 -22.81 21.63 49.25
C LYS A 45 -23.49 20.38 48.69
N GLU A 46 -23.31 19.28 49.40
CA GLU A 46 -24.03 18.05 49.10
C GLU A 46 -25.55 18.29 49.21
N ASN A 47 -26.30 17.93 48.16
CA ASN A 47 -27.73 18.19 47.98
C ASN A 47 -28.14 19.62 47.62
N ASP A 48 -27.23 20.50 47.23
CA ASP A 48 -27.62 21.70 46.48
C ASP A 48 -28.40 21.27 45.22
N LEU A 49 -29.41 22.04 44.83
CA LEU A 49 -30.29 21.71 43.70
C LEU A 49 -29.87 22.47 42.45
N ALA A 50 -29.87 21.78 41.31
CA ALA A 50 -29.72 22.37 39.98
C ALA A 50 -31.02 22.17 39.18
N LEU A 51 -31.43 23.18 38.42
CA LEU A 51 -32.58 23.08 37.52
C LEU A 51 -32.14 22.43 36.20
N ASN A 52 -32.79 21.33 35.81
CA ASN A 52 -32.59 20.74 34.48
C ASN A 52 -33.30 21.60 33.43
N PRO A 53 -32.58 22.16 32.43
CA PRO A 53 -33.17 23.10 31.47
C PRO A 53 -34.17 22.47 30.50
N LEU A 54 -34.16 21.14 30.34
CA LEU A 54 -35.08 20.44 29.43
C LEU A 54 -36.36 19.98 30.14
N THR A 55 -36.25 19.54 31.40
CA THR A 55 -37.40 19.00 32.14
C THR A 55 -38.01 19.99 33.13
N ASN A 56 -37.30 21.09 33.44
CA ASN A 56 -37.62 22.03 34.52
C ASN A 56 -37.73 21.37 35.90
N GLU A 57 -37.11 20.20 36.08
CA GLU A 57 -37.04 19.51 37.37
C GLU A 57 -35.79 19.93 38.14
N ASN A 58 -35.91 20.08 39.46
CA ASN A 58 -34.77 20.27 40.35
C ASN A 58 -34.11 18.92 40.62
N VAL A 59 -32.81 18.82 40.35
CA VAL A 59 -31.98 17.62 40.58
C VAL A 59 -30.88 17.91 41.62
N PRO A 60 -30.57 16.98 42.53
CA PRO A 60 -29.53 17.19 43.53
C PRO A 60 -28.13 17.07 42.93
N LEU A 61 -27.19 17.86 43.46
CA LEU A 61 -25.77 17.75 43.19
C LEU A 61 -25.14 16.73 44.15
N LEU A 62 -24.55 15.68 43.58
CA LEU A 62 -23.99 14.53 44.30
C LEU A 62 -22.48 14.39 44.03
N PRO A 63 -21.69 13.88 45.00
CA PRO A 63 -20.30 13.54 44.76
C PRO A 63 -20.18 12.26 43.90
N ALA A 64 -19.20 12.23 43.00
CA ALA A 64 -18.86 11.05 42.21
C ALA A 64 -17.35 10.93 42.07
N GLU A 65 -16.80 9.72 42.26
CA GLU A 65 -15.33 9.51 42.27
C GLU A 65 -14.74 9.43 40.86
N PHE A 66 -15.54 9.02 39.87
CA PHE A 66 -15.10 8.89 38.48
C PHE A 66 -15.04 10.23 37.71
N VAL A 67 -15.51 11.33 38.32
CA VAL A 67 -15.54 12.64 37.66
C VAL A 67 -14.20 13.33 37.80
N GLU A 68 -13.49 13.48 36.68
CA GLU A 68 -12.22 14.19 36.62
C GLU A 68 -12.43 15.71 36.43
N PRO A 69 -11.85 16.58 37.29
CA PRO A 69 -12.01 18.04 37.19
C PRO A 69 -11.55 18.67 35.86
N GLY A 70 -10.59 18.05 35.17
CA GLY A 70 -10.02 18.55 33.92
C GLY A 70 -10.81 18.18 32.65
N ILE A 71 -11.70 17.19 32.72
CA ILE A 71 -12.46 16.67 31.57
C ILE A 71 -13.83 17.36 31.49
N GLY A 72 -14.21 17.82 30.29
CA GLY A 72 -15.46 18.55 30.12
C GLY A 72 -15.51 19.79 31.02
N THR A 73 -16.59 19.97 31.75
CA THR A 73 -16.75 21.08 32.71
C THR A 73 -16.29 20.72 34.12
N GLY A 74 -15.88 19.46 34.37
CA GLY A 74 -15.73 18.89 35.70
C GLY A 74 -17.05 18.69 36.45
N VAL A 75 -18.18 18.80 35.75
CA VAL A 75 -19.54 18.54 36.26
C VAL A 75 -20.25 17.67 35.23
N VAL A 76 -20.77 16.52 35.66
CA VAL A 76 -21.41 15.53 34.78
C VAL A 76 -22.90 15.45 35.10
N MET A 77 -23.74 15.44 34.06
CA MET A 77 -25.16 15.17 34.20
C MET A 77 -25.37 13.67 34.40
N SER A 78 -26.04 13.29 35.50
CA SER A 78 -26.29 11.89 35.81
C SER A 78 -27.55 11.36 35.11
N VAL A 79 -27.40 10.30 34.31
CA VAL A 79 -28.47 9.56 33.61
C VAL A 79 -28.39 8.06 33.92
N PRO A 80 -28.70 7.64 35.17
CA PRO A 80 -28.42 6.31 35.71
C PRO A 80 -29.18 5.15 35.05
N ALA A 81 -30.16 5.41 34.18
CA ALA A 81 -30.81 4.36 33.39
C ALA A 81 -30.01 3.96 32.14
N HIS A 82 -29.16 4.88 31.64
CA HIS A 82 -28.46 4.78 30.35
C HIS A 82 -26.94 4.92 30.47
N ALA A 83 -26.42 5.39 31.62
CA ALA A 83 -25.00 5.47 31.91
C ALA A 83 -24.63 4.54 33.08
N PRO A 84 -23.83 3.48 32.83
CA PRO A 84 -23.33 2.57 33.87
C PRO A 84 -22.59 3.25 35.03
N TYR A 85 -21.72 4.23 34.75
CA TYR A 85 -21.03 4.98 35.80
C TYR A 85 -21.99 5.71 36.74
N ASP A 86 -23.04 6.32 36.19
CA ASP A 86 -24.06 7.03 36.96
C ASP A 86 -24.91 6.07 37.81
N TYR A 87 -25.27 4.92 37.25
CA TYR A 87 -25.95 3.86 37.97
C TYR A 87 -25.12 3.39 39.18
N LEU A 88 -23.83 3.10 38.94
CA LEU A 88 -22.90 2.66 39.97
C LEU A 88 -22.73 3.74 41.05
N ALA A 89 -22.62 5.01 40.68
CA ALA A 89 -22.53 6.11 41.63
C ALA A 89 -23.73 6.21 42.57
N LEU A 90 -24.95 6.14 42.03
CA LEU A 90 -26.15 6.14 42.87
C LEU A 90 -26.29 4.88 43.71
N ARG A 91 -25.87 3.73 43.19
CA ARG A 91 -25.89 2.46 43.91
C ARG A 91 -24.92 2.49 45.10
N ASP A 92 -23.69 2.92 44.87
CA ASP A 92 -22.63 2.96 45.88
C ASP A 92 -22.95 4.00 46.98
N LEU A 93 -23.67 5.08 46.64
CA LEU A 93 -24.21 6.05 47.60
C LEU A 93 -25.51 5.62 48.31
N ASN A 94 -26.08 4.45 47.97
CA ASN A 94 -27.38 3.97 48.46
C ASN A 94 -28.56 4.93 48.17
N LEU A 95 -28.54 5.60 47.02
CA LEU A 95 -29.55 6.60 46.61
C LEU A 95 -30.52 6.11 45.53
N LEU A 96 -30.36 4.90 44.97
CA LEU A 96 -31.22 4.37 43.90
C LEU A 96 -32.72 4.35 44.23
N GLN A 97 -33.09 4.16 45.50
CA GLN A 97 -34.50 4.19 45.92
C GLN A 97 -35.04 5.62 46.06
N LYS A 98 -34.18 6.59 46.38
CA LYS A 98 -34.56 8.00 46.56
C LYS A 98 -34.58 8.74 45.23
N ILE A 99 -33.73 8.33 44.29
CA ILE A 99 -33.60 8.92 42.95
C ILE A 99 -33.78 7.78 41.94
N PRO A 100 -35.03 7.40 41.63
CA PRO A 100 -35.30 6.28 40.72
C PRO A 100 -34.82 6.60 39.30
N PRO A 101 -34.00 5.73 38.66
CA PRO A 101 -33.56 5.92 37.28
C PRO A 101 -34.74 5.97 36.30
N LYS A 102 -34.72 6.96 35.39
CA LYS A 102 -35.76 7.15 34.36
C LYS A 102 -35.28 6.59 33.02
N VAL A 103 -35.94 5.55 32.51
CA VAL A 103 -35.66 4.98 31.19
C VAL A 103 -36.30 5.87 30.12
N ILE A 104 -35.48 6.52 29.29
CA ILE A 104 -35.88 7.44 28.23
C ILE A 104 -35.48 6.98 26.83
N ILE A 105 -34.69 5.91 26.72
CA ILE A 105 -34.34 5.22 25.48
C ILE A 105 -34.80 3.77 25.57
N SER A 106 -35.56 3.32 24.57
CA SER A 106 -35.84 1.91 24.38
C SER A 106 -34.71 1.28 23.57
N THR A 107 -34.07 0.27 24.14
CA THR A 107 -32.96 -0.46 23.53
C THR A 107 -33.32 -1.94 23.49
N PRO A 108 -33.46 -2.56 22.30
CA PRO A 108 -33.81 -3.97 22.19
C PRO A 108 -32.88 -4.86 23.02
N GLY A 109 -33.46 -5.77 23.83
CA GLY A 109 -32.71 -6.68 24.69
C GLY A 109 -32.33 -6.12 26.07
N TYR A 110 -32.69 -4.87 26.37
CA TYR A 110 -32.46 -4.24 27.68
C TYR A 110 -33.78 -3.77 28.29
N GLY A 111 -33.97 -4.00 29.59
CA GLY A 111 -35.03 -3.39 30.39
C GLY A 111 -34.58 -2.05 30.96
N MET A 112 -33.42 -2.02 31.62
CA MET A 112 -32.74 -0.79 32.05
C MET A 112 -31.27 -0.90 31.60
N PRO A 113 -30.89 -0.27 30.48
CA PRO A 113 -29.61 -0.51 29.81
C PRO A 113 -28.38 -0.47 30.73
N ALA A 114 -28.27 0.55 31.58
CA ALA A 114 -27.14 0.71 32.50
C ALA A 114 -27.08 -0.41 33.56
N LYS A 115 -28.22 -0.72 34.19
CA LYS A 115 -28.31 -1.77 35.21
C LYS A 115 -28.00 -3.14 34.61
N ASP A 116 -28.65 -3.47 33.50
CA ASP A 116 -28.54 -4.79 32.88
C ASP A 116 -27.11 -5.04 32.39
N ALA A 117 -26.43 -4.03 31.84
CA ALA A 117 -25.03 -4.13 31.43
C ALA A 117 -24.08 -4.31 32.63
N VAL A 118 -24.30 -3.56 33.72
CA VAL A 118 -23.53 -3.68 34.98
C VAL A 118 -23.66 -5.07 35.58
N GLU A 119 -24.88 -5.60 35.65
CA GLU A 119 -25.17 -6.94 36.19
C GLU A 119 -24.58 -8.04 35.29
N LYS A 120 -24.76 -7.92 33.97
CA LYS A 120 -24.23 -8.87 32.98
C LYS A 120 -22.70 -8.97 33.01
N LEU A 121 -21.99 -7.85 33.16
CA LEU A 121 -20.52 -7.82 33.20
C LEU A 121 -19.95 -8.02 34.62
N GLY A 122 -20.81 -8.08 35.63
CA GLY A 122 -20.44 -8.28 37.03
C GLY A 122 -19.59 -7.13 37.59
N VAL A 123 -19.94 -5.88 37.25
CA VAL A 123 -19.18 -4.68 37.65
C VAL A 123 -19.41 -4.36 39.13
N LYS A 124 -18.31 -4.28 39.90
CA LYS A 124 -18.39 -4.23 41.37
C LYS A 124 -18.67 -2.85 41.95
N ASN A 125 -18.08 -1.79 41.41
CA ASN A 125 -18.21 -0.40 41.89
C ASN A 125 -17.73 0.58 40.81
N GLN A 126 -17.79 1.88 41.09
CA GLN A 126 -17.34 2.94 40.17
C GLN A 126 -15.87 2.86 39.75
N ALA A 127 -14.99 2.24 40.54
CA ALA A 127 -13.56 2.13 40.28
C ALA A 127 -13.16 0.88 39.49
N ASP A 128 -14.12 0.01 39.16
CA ASP A 128 -13.89 -1.21 38.38
C ASP A 128 -13.68 -0.86 36.90
N GLU A 129 -12.56 -1.31 36.31
CA GLU A 129 -12.22 -1.07 34.89
C GLU A 129 -13.32 -1.58 33.94
N LYS A 130 -14.11 -2.57 34.37
CA LYS A 130 -15.25 -3.09 33.58
C LYS A 130 -16.39 -2.08 33.43
N ALA A 131 -16.45 -1.02 34.23
CA ALA A 131 -17.46 0.03 34.11
C ALA A 131 -17.34 0.77 32.75
N GLU A 132 -16.12 0.93 32.23
CA GLU A 132 -15.90 1.52 30.91
C GLU A 132 -16.41 0.60 29.79
N LEU A 133 -16.16 -0.71 29.91
CA LEU A 133 -16.68 -1.72 28.98
C LEU A 133 -18.21 -1.72 28.95
N ALA A 134 -18.85 -1.67 30.12
CA ALA A 134 -20.30 -1.60 30.23
C ALA A 134 -20.85 -0.33 29.55
N THR A 135 -20.16 0.81 29.75
CA THR A 135 -20.55 2.09 29.15
C THR A 135 -20.44 2.05 27.63
N LYS A 136 -19.35 1.49 27.09
CA LYS A 136 -19.18 1.30 25.64
C LYS A 136 -20.24 0.37 25.05
N GLU A 137 -20.60 -0.71 25.75
CA GLU A 137 -21.66 -1.64 25.32
C GLU A 137 -23.01 -0.91 25.19
N VAL A 138 -23.43 -0.21 26.25
CA VAL A 138 -24.71 0.50 26.28
C VAL A 138 -24.76 1.59 25.22
N TYR A 139 -23.74 2.45 25.13
CA TYR A 139 -23.71 3.55 24.15
C TYR A 139 -23.71 3.05 22.71
N THR A 140 -23.02 1.93 22.44
CA THR A 140 -23.01 1.32 21.11
C THR A 140 -24.40 0.77 20.77
N ALA A 141 -25.02 0.02 21.68
CA ALA A 141 -26.36 -0.54 21.48
C ALA A 141 -27.40 0.57 21.26
N GLU A 142 -27.37 1.62 22.07
CA GLU A 142 -28.28 2.77 21.96
C GLU A 142 -28.07 3.56 20.67
N ALA A 143 -26.81 3.80 20.27
CA ALA A 143 -26.52 4.52 19.03
C ALA A 143 -27.00 3.78 17.77
N HIS A 144 -26.94 2.44 17.77
CA HIS A 144 -27.32 1.62 16.62
C HIS A 144 -28.81 1.25 16.60
N GLN A 145 -29.41 0.99 17.76
CA GLN A 145 -30.74 0.37 17.86
C GLN A 145 -31.71 1.14 18.78
N GLY A 146 -31.23 2.16 19.47
CA GLY A 146 -32.03 2.92 20.44
C GLY A 146 -33.10 3.79 19.79
N THR A 147 -34.28 3.83 20.42
CA THR A 147 -35.38 4.73 20.06
C THR A 147 -35.80 5.57 21.26
N MET A 148 -35.97 6.88 21.07
CA MET A 148 -36.36 7.79 22.14
C MET A 148 -37.78 7.52 22.64
N LEU A 149 -37.99 7.58 23.95
CA LEU A 149 -39.30 7.40 24.61
C LEU A 149 -39.88 8.70 25.19
N ALA A 150 -39.07 9.73 25.38
CA ALA A 150 -39.47 10.93 26.13
C ALA A 150 -39.38 12.23 25.33
N GLY A 151 -40.28 13.16 25.66
CA GLY A 151 -40.30 14.53 25.14
C GLY A 151 -40.73 14.64 23.68
N LYS A 152 -40.38 15.75 23.03
CA LYS A 152 -40.67 16.01 21.61
C LYS A 152 -39.92 15.10 20.62
N TYR A 153 -39.05 14.22 21.12
CA TYR A 153 -38.23 13.31 20.31
C TYR A 153 -38.74 11.88 20.32
N THR A 154 -39.83 11.58 21.04
CA THR A 154 -40.40 10.24 21.13
C THR A 154 -40.60 9.62 19.75
N GLY A 155 -40.16 8.36 19.59
CA GLY A 155 -40.21 7.61 18.33
C GLY A 155 -39.05 7.87 17.36
N MET A 156 -38.16 8.84 17.64
CA MET A 156 -36.98 9.07 16.80
C MET A 156 -35.84 8.11 17.14
N PRO A 157 -35.08 7.62 16.14
CA PRO A 157 -33.82 6.92 16.39
C PRO A 157 -32.81 7.80 17.13
N VAL A 158 -32.08 7.24 18.10
CA VAL A 158 -31.12 7.98 18.94
C VAL A 158 -30.07 8.72 18.12
N LYS A 159 -29.57 8.11 17.02
CA LYS A 159 -28.60 8.73 16.12
C LYS A 159 -29.06 10.10 15.57
N ILE A 160 -30.35 10.22 15.25
CA ILE A 160 -30.95 11.46 14.73
C ILE A 160 -31.32 12.39 15.90
N ALA A 161 -31.89 11.82 16.97
CA ALA A 161 -32.34 12.59 18.12
C ALA A 161 -31.19 13.34 18.80
N LYS A 162 -30.01 12.73 18.92
CA LYS A 162 -28.82 13.33 19.56
C LYS A 162 -28.45 14.68 18.93
N GLU A 163 -28.38 14.74 17.60
CA GLU A 163 -28.04 15.97 16.87
C GLU A 163 -29.13 17.04 17.04
N LYS A 164 -30.41 16.64 16.97
CA LYS A 164 -31.54 17.56 17.16
C LYS A 164 -31.61 18.11 18.59
N VAL A 165 -31.40 17.27 19.60
CA VAL A 165 -31.38 17.68 21.02
C VAL A 165 -30.29 18.71 21.25
N ALA A 166 -29.07 18.46 20.76
CA ALA A 166 -27.96 19.40 20.89
C ALA A 166 -28.27 20.74 20.19
N ALA A 167 -28.81 20.69 18.96
CA ALA A 167 -29.20 21.87 18.21
C ALA A 167 -30.30 22.68 18.91
N ASP A 168 -31.31 22.02 19.48
CA ASP A 168 -32.40 22.66 20.19
C ASP A 168 -31.91 23.33 21.50
N ILE A 169 -31.06 22.65 22.28
CA ILE A 169 -30.44 23.23 23.50
C ILE A 169 -29.67 24.51 23.19
N ILE A 170 -28.86 24.49 22.12
CA ILE A 170 -28.06 25.65 21.70
C ILE A 170 -28.99 26.77 21.20
N ARG A 171 -29.99 26.44 20.37
CA ARG A 171 -30.95 27.42 19.82
C ARG A 171 -31.78 28.11 20.91
N GLU A 172 -32.15 27.37 21.94
CA GLU A 172 -32.92 27.89 23.08
C GLU A 172 -32.06 28.69 24.07
N GLY A 173 -30.73 28.71 23.88
CA GLY A 173 -29.77 29.42 24.74
C GLY A 173 -29.52 28.72 26.09
N SER A 174 -29.94 27.46 26.22
CA SER A 174 -29.84 26.66 27.44
C SER A 174 -28.53 25.87 27.55
N GLY A 175 -27.64 25.98 26.56
CA GLY A 175 -26.33 25.35 26.57
C GLY A 175 -25.38 25.93 25.52
N VAL A 176 -24.10 25.63 25.68
CA VAL A 176 -23.01 26.10 24.82
C VAL A 176 -22.19 24.89 24.37
N GLY A 177 -21.78 24.88 23.10
CA GLY A 177 -20.88 23.86 22.57
C GLY A 177 -19.44 24.07 23.05
N ILE A 178 -18.79 22.98 23.47
CA ILE A 178 -17.36 22.95 23.80
C ILE A 178 -16.69 21.84 22.99
N TYR A 179 -15.41 22.03 22.66
CA TYR A 179 -14.61 21.06 21.94
C TYR A 179 -13.69 20.31 22.89
N GLU A 180 -13.64 18.99 22.71
CA GLU A 180 -12.78 18.07 23.45
C GLU A 180 -11.92 17.23 22.51
N LEU A 181 -10.74 16.87 22.99
CA LEU A 181 -9.87 15.90 22.32
C LEU A 181 -10.30 14.50 22.73
N ALA A 182 -10.79 13.70 21.77
CA ALA A 182 -11.26 12.34 22.05
C ALA A 182 -10.18 11.41 22.63
N ASN A 183 -8.90 11.65 22.30
CA ASN A 183 -7.76 10.82 22.72
C ASN A 183 -6.84 11.57 23.70
N ALA A 184 -7.39 12.46 24.52
CA ALA A 184 -6.63 13.11 25.58
C ALA A 184 -6.10 12.06 26.59
N PRO A 185 -4.91 12.28 27.19
CA PRO A 185 -4.02 13.42 27.00
C PRO A 185 -3.17 13.30 25.72
N ILE A 186 -3.08 14.40 24.97
CA ILE A 186 -2.18 14.53 23.81
C ILE A 186 -1.10 15.55 24.18
N SER A 187 0.17 15.22 23.94
CA SER A 187 1.29 16.12 24.21
C SER A 187 1.93 16.65 22.92
N CYS A 188 2.29 17.93 22.91
CA CYS A 188 3.07 18.53 21.82
C CYS A 188 4.50 18.00 21.82
N ARG A 189 5.23 18.29 20.73
CA ARG A 189 6.68 18.07 20.63
C ARG A 189 7.50 18.72 21.76
N CYS A 190 6.96 19.78 22.36
CA CYS A 190 7.52 20.49 23.50
C CYS A 190 7.24 19.85 24.87
N GLY A 191 6.43 18.79 24.94
CA GLY A 191 6.01 18.14 26.19
C GLY A 191 4.77 18.76 26.87
N ASN A 192 4.28 19.92 26.41
CA ASN A 192 3.04 20.51 26.92
C ASN A 192 1.80 19.74 26.45
N GLN A 193 0.74 19.71 27.26
CA GLN A 193 -0.54 19.18 26.85
C GLN A 193 -1.20 20.06 25.77
N VAL A 194 -1.76 19.40 24.76
CA VAL A 194 -2.53 20.02 23.68
C VAL A 194 -3.93 20.34 24.21
N SER A 195 -4.40 21.54 23.90
CA SER A 195 -5.73 22.03 24.23
C SER A 195 -6.38 22.64 22.99
N VAL A 196 -7.70 22.59 22.88
CA VAL A 196 -8.43 23.26 21.79
C VAL A 196 -8.57 24.76 22.13
N GLU A 197 -8.25 25.60 21.15
CA GLU A 197 -8.39 27.05 21.20
C GLU A 197 -9.19 27.51 19.98
N ILE A 198 -10.18 28.39 20.19
CA ILE A 198 -10.98 28.94 19.09
C ILE A 198 -10.26 30.16 18.53
N VAL A 199 -9.77 30.05 17.29
CA VAL A 199 -9.14 31.14 16.56
C VAL A 199 -10.17 31.77 15.62
N ARG A 200 -10.43 33.07 15.77
CA ARG A 200 -11.42 33.79 14.96
C ARG A 200 -10.90 34.22 13.58
N ASP A 201 -9.59 34.43 13.45
CA ASP A 201 -8.94 34.97 12.25
C ASP A 201 -8.10 33.91 11.50
N GLN A 202 -8.61 32.68 11.40
CA GLN A 202 -7.94 31.59 10.69
C GLN A 202 -8.40 31.55 9.23
N TRP A 203 -7.44 31.47 8.30
CA TRP A 203 -7.74 31.28 6.89
C TRP A 203 -7.88 29.80 6.54
N PHE A 204 -8.87 29.49 5.70
CA PHE A 204 -9.20 28.12 5.29
C PHE A 204 -9.25 28.01 3.76
N LEU A 205 -8.89 26.82 3.26
CA LEU A 205 -9.31 26.36 1.95
C LEU A 205 -10.64 25.62 2.10
N ASP A 206 -11.66 26.09 1.39
CA ASP A 206 -13.01 25.50 1.38
C ASP A 206 -13.06 24.30 0.43
N TYR A 207 -12.46 23.18 0.84
CA TYR A 207 -12.65 21.91 0.12
C TYR A 207 -14.07 21.34 0.32
N GLY A 208 -14.88 21.95 1.19
CA GLY A 208 -16.29 21.64 1.40
C GLY A 208 -17.18 22.02 0.22
N ASN A 209 -16.76 23.01 -0.58
CA ASN A 209 -17.49 23.52 -1.73
C ASN A 209 -17.96 22.40 -2.68
N PRO A 210 -19.29 22.24 -2.90
CA PRO A 210 -19.82 21.14 -3.73
C PRO A 210 -19.34 21.15 -5.18
N GLU A 211 -19.16 22.32 -5.79
CA GLU A 211 -18.69 22.45 -7.17
C GLU A 211 -17.21 22.06 -7.29
N TRP A 212 -16.39 22.48 -6.32
CA TRP A 212 -14.99 22.12 -6.30
C TRP A 212 -14.78 20.62 -6.04
N LYS A 213 -15.58 20.02 -5.14
CA LYS A 213 -15.61 18.55 -4.95
C LYS A 213 -15.97 17.81 -6.23
N ALA A 214 -16.98 18.30 -6.96
CA ALA A 214 -17.37 17.68 -8.24
C ALA A 214 -16.22 17.73 -9.25
N LEU A 215 -15.52 18.86 -9.35
CA LEU A 215 -14.38 19.02 -10.25
C LEU A 215 -13.18 18.15 -9.84
N ALA A 216 -12.91 18.03 -8.53
CA ALA A 216 -11.87 17.14 -8.01
C ALA A 216 -12.18 15.66 -8.31
N LYS A 217 -13.46 15.24 -8.20
CA LYS A 217 -13.89 13.90 -8.60
C LYS A 217 -13.73 13.67 -10.10
N GLU A 218 -14.11 14.63 -10.93
CA GLU A 218 -13.91 14.55 -12.38
C GLU A 218 -12.41 14.39 -12.72
N CYS A 219 -11.56 15.20 -12.10
CA CYS A 219 -10.11 15.08 -12.24
C CYS A 219 -9.62 13.69 -11.83
N LEU A 220 -10.04 13.19 -10.66
CA LEU A 220 -9.71 11.84 -10.19
C LEU A 220 -10.12 10.75 -11.18
N GLU A 221 -11.32 10.82 -11.77
CA GLU A 221 -11.80 9.82 -12.75
C GLU A 221 -10.99 9.84 -14.06
N SER A 222 -10.39 10.96 -14.42
CA SER A 222 -9.49 11.03 -15.59
C SER A 222 -8.11 10.41 -15.36
N MET A 223 -7.76 10.12 -14.11
CA MET A 223 -6.43 9.66 -13.71
C MET A 223 -6.31 8.13 -13.65
N THR A 224 -5.13 7.63 -13.98
CA THR A 224 -4.70 6.25 -13.65
C THR A 224 -4.16 6.20 -12.22
N LEU A 225 -4.58 5.23 -11.41
CA LEU A 225 -4.07 5.06 -10.05
C LEU A 225 -3.32 3.74 -9.91
N LEU A 226 -2.14 3.78 -9.30
CA LEU A 226 -1.31 2.62 -9.07
C LEU A 226 -1.07 2.43 -7.56
N PRO A 227 -1.71 1.43 -6.90
CA PRO A 227 -2.68 0.49 -7.44
C PRO A 227 -4.10 1.08 -7.50
N GLU A 228 -4.91 0.58 -8.43
CA GLU A 228 -6.26 1.09 -8.70
C GLU A 228 -7.20 0.99 -7.48
N LYS A 229 -6.98 0.03 -6.57
CA LYS A 229 -7.74 -0.12 -5.32
C LYS A 229 -7.76 1.13 -4.44
N THR A 230 -6.76 2.01 -4.57
CA THR A 230 -6.66 3.25 -3.77
C THR A 230 -7.67 4.31 -4.16
N ARG A 231 -8.37 4.16 -5.31
CA ARG A 231 -9.43 5.09 -5.74
C ARG A 231 -10.50 5.29 -4.68
N ILE A 232 -10.82 4.24 -3.92
CA ILE A 232 -11.83 4.28 -2.86
C ILE A 232 -11.41 5.28 -1.77
N ASP A 233 -10.13 5.26 -1.38
CA ASP A 233 -9.60 6.15 -0.34
C ASP A 233 -9.60 7.61 -0.79
N TYR A 234 -9.29 7.89 -2.06
CA TYR A 234 -9.42 9.24 -2.62
C TYR A 234 -10.86 9.73 -2.62
N LYS A 235 -11.81 8.91 -3.09
CA LYS A 235 -13.24 9.27 -3.10
C LYS A 235 -13.75 9.58 -1.69
N TYR A 236 -13.45 8.68 -0.75
CA TYR A 236 -13.78 8.87 0.66
C TYR A 236 -13.20 10.19 1.19
N THR A 237 -11.93 10.48 0.90
CA THR A 237 -11.27 11.70 1.39
C THR A 237 -11.90 12.96 0.78
N ILE A 238 -12.17 12.97 -0.52
CA ILE A 238 -12.82 14.11 -1.20
C ILE A 238 -14.20 14.40 -0.59
N ASP A 239 -14.97 13.35 -0.28
CA ASP A 239 -16.29 13.50 0.34
C ASP A 239 -16.20 14.01 1.78
N TRP A 240 -15.24 13.48 2.56
CA TRP A 240 -15.04 13.81 3.96
C TRP A 240 -14.45 15.22 4.19
N LEU A 241 -13.59 15.70 3.28
CA LEU A 241 -12.93 17.00 3.43
C LEU A 241 -13.93 18.15 3.46
N ILE A 242 -13.72 19.09 4.38
CA ILE A 242 -14.48 20.34 4.51
C ILE A 242 -13.47 21.50 4.47
N ASP A 243 -13.39 22.31 5.52
CA ASP A 243 -12.42 23.37 5.64
C ASP A 243 -11.05 22.84 6.08
N LYS A 244 -9.99 23.28 5.39
CA LYS A 244 -8.61 23.02 5.80
C LYS A 244 -7.90 24.32 6.12
N ALA A 245 -7.50 24.49 7.37
CA ALA A 245 -6.68 25.62 7.80
C ALA A 245 -5.41 25.69 6.93
N CYS A 246 -5.22 26.81 6.23
CA CYS A 246 -4.20 26.91 5.19
C CYS A 246 -3.03 27.83 5.57
N THR A 247 -3.12 28.50 6.71
CA THR A 247 -2.11 29.42 7.26
C THR A 247 -1.75 29.06 8.71
N ARG A 248 -0.61 29.56 9.19
CA ARG A 248 -0.15 29.47 10.58
C ARG A 248 0.63 30.73 10.99
N LYS A 249 0.76 30.99 12.30
CA LYS A 249 1.49 32.17 12.82
C LYS A 249 3.00 31.95 13.03
N HIS A 250 3.45 30.70 13.15
CA HIS A 250 4.83 30.37 13.51
C HIS A 250 5.43 29.33 12.57
N GLY A 251 6.75 29.37 12.40
CA GLY A 251 7.51 28.44 11.56
C GLY A 251 8.12 29.13 10.34
N LEU A 252 8.59 28.32 9.39
CA LEU A 252 9.08 28.78 8.09
C LEU A 252 7.98 28.60 7.05
N GLY A 253 7.91 29.51 6.07
CA GLY A 253 6.94 29.44 4.97
C GLY A 253 6.81 30.78 4.24
N THR A 254 5.99 30.80 3.21
CA THR A 254 5.69 32.02 2.44
C THR A 254 4.71 32.91 3.21
N PRO A 255 4.96 34.21 3.39
CA PRO A 255 3.99 35.14 3.98
C PRO A 255 2.66 35.10 3.22
N PHE A 256 1.54 35.07 3.95
CA PHE A 256 0.23 35.06 3.32
C PHE A 256 -0.08 36.46 2.77
N PRO A 257 -0.45 36.60 1.47
CA PRO A 257 -0.53 37.91 0.82
C PRO A 257 -1.60 38.84 1.41
N TYR A 258 -2.69 38.28 1.95
CA TYR A 258 -3.80 39.04 2.53
C TYR A 258 -3.66 39.30 4.03
N ASP A 259 -2.78 38.57 4.72
CA ASP A 259 -2.48 38.75 6.14
C ASP A 259 -1.01 38.42 6.42
N LYS A 260 -0.16 39.45 6.43
CA LYS A 260 1.28 39.32 6.63
C LYS A 260 1.67 38.82 8.03
N SER A 261 0.74 38.78 8.99
CA SER A 261 0.99 38.18 10.31
C SER A 261 1.00 36.65 10.27
N GLN A 262 0.56 36.07 9.15
CA GLN A 262 0.48 34.63 8.94
C GLN A 262 1.35 34.20 7.75
N ILE A 263 1.73 32.93 7.78
CA ILE A 263 2.45 32.24 6.71
C ILE A 263 1.61 31.07 6.20
N VAL A 264 1.79 30.71 4.93
CA VAL A 264 1.15 29.54 4.34
C VAL A 264 1.68 28.26 4.98
N GLU A 265 0.77 27.35 5.33
CA GLU A 265 1.09 26.03 5.89
C GLU A 265 1.67 25.09 4.83
N SER A 266 2.61 24.23 5.22
CA SER A 266 3.38 23.35 4.33
C SER A 266 2.57 22.35 3.49
N LEU A 267 1.35 21.99 3.90
CA LEU A 267 0.46 21.15 3.09
C LEU A 267 -0.44 21.95 2.15
N SER A 268 -0.35 23.29 2.17
CA SER A 268 -1.13 24.19 1.31
C SER A 268 -0.29 24.70 0.13
N ASP A 269 0.98 25.02 0.36
CA ASP A 269 1.91 25.51 -0.66
C ASP A 269 2.53 24.39 -1.52
N SER A 270 2.35 23.12 -1.12
CA SER A 270 2.92 21.94 -1.78
C SER A 270 1.95 21.22 -2.72
N THR A 271 0.99 21.92 -3.34
CA THR A 271 -0.08 21.24 -4.13
C THR A 271 0.08 21.35 -5.65
N ILE A 272 0.73 22.41 -6.16
CA ILE A 272 0.88 22.67 -7.61
C ILE A 272 2.32 23.04 -8.02
N TYR A 273 3.29 22.88 -7.13
CA TYR A 273 4.70 23.26 -7.37
C TYR A 273 5.37 22.50 -8.53
N MET A 274 4.75 21.42 -9.02
CA MET A 274 5.24 20.70 -10.20
C MET A 274 5.20 21.58 -11.46
N ALA A 275 4.23 22.50 -11.55
CA ALA A 275 4.21 23.51 -12.62
C ALA A 275 5.43 24.45 -12.52
N TYR A 276 5.83 24.82 -11.31
CA TYR A 276 7.02 25.64 -11.08
C TYR A 276 8.31 24.94 -11.56
N TYR A 277 8.42 23.61 -11.45
CA TYR A 277 9.59 22.89 -11.95
C TYR A 277 9.88 23.14 -13.43
N THR A 278 8.84 23.23 -14.25
CA THR A 278 8.95 23.44 -15.71
C THR A 278 9.69 24.74 -16.06
N ILE A 279 9.58 25.77 -15.21
CA ILE A 279 10.14 27.10 -15.47
C ILE A 279 11.25 27.51 -14.49
N SER A 280 11.45 26.74 -13.41
CA SER A 280 12.37 27.08 -12.31
C SER A 280 13.79 27.45 -12.77
N HIS A 281 14.32 26.73 -13.75
CA HIS A 281 15.65 26.92 -14.33
C HIS A 281 15.76 28.18 -15.23
N LEU A 282 14.63 28.75 -15.63
CA LEU A 282 14.53 30.00 -16.40
C LEU A 282 14.18 31.19 -15.52
N LEU A 283 13.45 30.98 -14.42
CA LEU A 283 12.89 32.04 -13.59
C LEU A 283 13.98 32.93 -12.96
N SER A 284 15.13 32.34 -12.62
CA SER A 284 16.29 33.07 -12.09
C SER A 284 16.87 34.12 -13.04
N GLN A 285 16.49 34.10 -14.33
CA GLN A 285 16.91 35.08 -15.33
C GLN A 285 15.99 36.30 -15.40
N LEU A 286 14.85 36.29 -14.68
CA LEU A 286 13.98 37.45 -14.53
C LEU A 286 14.29 38.22 -13.24
N PRO A 287 14.22 39.57 -13.27
CA PRO A 287 14.26 40.36 -12.04
C PRO A 287 13.10 39.98 -11.09
N GLU A 288 13.38 39.92 -9.79
CA GLU A 288 12.43 39.45 -8.76
C GLU A 288 11.09 40.21 -8.80
N GLY A 289 11.12 41.53 -9.00
CA GLY A 289 9.91 42.36 -9.08
C GLY A 289 9.02 42.12 -10.30
N MET A 290 9.43 41.26 -11.24
CA MET A 290 8.63 40.85 -12.41
C MET A 290 7.92 39.51 -12.20
N VAL A 291 8.11 38.83 -11.08
CA VAL A 291 7.45 37.55 -10.79
C VAL A 291 6.14 37.84 -10.04
N GLY A 292 5.01 37.52 -10.67
CA GLY A 292 3.69 37.76 -10.09
C GLY A 292 2.56 37.23 -10.98
N ASP A 293 1.33 37.56 -10.59
CA ASP A 293 0.11 36.96 -11.15
C ASP A 293 0.01 37.14 -12.67
N GLU A 294 0.30 38.33 -13.23
CA GLU A 294 0.24 38.57 -14.68
C GLU A 294 1.17 37.62 -15.48
N LEU A 295 2.37 37.35 -14.95
CA LEU A 295 3.34 36.46 -15.57
C LEU A 295 2.85 35.01 -15.49
N PHE A 296 2.40 34.56 -14.32
CA PHE A 296 1.95 33.18 -14.11
C PHE A 296 0.64 32.87 -14.83
N ASP A 297 -0.29 33.82 -14.88
CA ASP A 297 -1.52 33.72 -15.65
C ASP A 297 -1.25 33.54 -17.15
N TYR A 298 -0.26 34.24 -17.69
CA TYR A 298 0.15 34.03 -19.08
C TYR A 298 0.81 32.66 -19.31
N ILE A 299 1.80 32.31 -18.48
CA ILE A 299 2.58 31.08 -18.64
C ILE A 299 1.69 29.84 -18.47
N PHE A 300 0.90 29.79 -17.40
CA PHE A 300 0.20 28.57 -16.98
C PHE A 300 -1.23 28.49 -17.50
N LEU A 301 -1.91 29.63 -17.69
CA LEU A 301 -3.32 29.65 -18.09
C LEU A 301 -3.52 30.21 -19.49
N SER A 302 -2.44 30.60 -20.19
CA SER A 302 -2.51 31.23 -21.51
C SER A 302 -3.46 32.44 -21.55
N LYS A 303 -3.54 33.19 -20.44
CA LYS A 303 -4.29 34.46 -20.35
C LYS A 303 -3.55 35.58 -21.11
N GLN A 304 -3.90 36.84 -20.84
CA GLN A 304 -3.30 37.98 -21.54
C GLN A 304 -1.78 38.07 -21.28
N LYS A 305 -1.01 38.23 -22.37
CA LYS A 305 0.44 38.44 -22.30
C LYS A 305 0.77 39.70 -21.52
N PRO A 306 1.69 39.65 -20.53
CA PRO A 306 1.99 40.81 -19.72
C PRO A 306 2.79 41.84 -20.53
N LYS A 307 2.36 43.10 -20.48
CA LYS A 307 2.92 44.21 -21.31
C LYS A 307 3.65 45.28 -20.49
N ASN A 308 3.35 45.39 -19.19
CA ASN A 308 3.90 46.43 -18.32
C ASN A 308 5.21 45.97 -17.65
N ASN A 309 5.72 46.72 -16.67
CA ASN A 309 6.83 46.29 -15.79
C ASN A 309 8.09 45.76 -16.50
N GLY A 310 8.37 46.21 -17.73
CA GLY A 310 9.57 45.81 -18.48
C GLY A 310 9.52 44.43 -19.13
N TYR A 311 8.38 43.71 -19.11
CA TYR A 311 8.25 42.36 -19.69
C TYR A 311 8.64 42.29 -21.18
N GLY A 312 8.43 43.37 -21.95
CA GLY A 312 8.83 43.44 -23.36
C GLY A 312 10.32 43.18 -23.60
N LYS A 313 11.20 43.52 -22.65
CA LYS A 313 12.65 43.23 -22.75
C LYS A 313 12.99 41.74 -22.60
N HIS A 314 12.07 40.97 -22.01
CA HIS A 314 12.23 39.55 -21.70
C HIS A 314 11.24 38.68 -22.48
N GLU A 315 10.62 39.21 -23.54
CA GLU A 315 9.55 38.54 -24.27
C GLU A 315 9.93 37.12 -24.73
N LYS A 316 11.14 36.96 -25.27
CA LYS A 316 11.65 35.65 -25.71
C LYS A 316 11.78 34.64 -24.57
N LEU A 317 12.22 35.10 -23.39
CA LEU A 317 12.36 34.27 -22.20
C LEU A 317 10.99 33.85 -21.66
N ILE A 318 10.04 34.78 -21.61
CA ILE A 318 8.66 34.52 -21.15
C ILE A 318 7.96 33.53 -22.08
N GLU A 319 8.13 33.68 -23.40
CA GLU A 319 7.59 32.73 -24.37
C GLU A 319 8.23 31.35 -24.22
N LYS A 320 9.55 31.29 -23.96
CA LYS A 320 10.24 30.04 -23.66
C LYS A 320 9.66 29.37 -22.41
N MET A 321 9.42 30.11 -21.33
CA MET A 321 8.81 29.58 -20.10
C MET A 321 7.43 28.99 -20.36
N LYS A 322 6.58 29.69 -21.12
CA LYS A 322 5.26 29.18 -21.52
C LYS A 322 5.37 27.89 -22.34
N ASN A 323 6.32 27.83 -23.28
CA ASN A 323 6.54 26.65 -24.10
C ASN A 323 7.10 25.46 -23.29
N GLU A 324 7.98 25.68 -22.32
CA GLU A 324 8.44 24.63 -21.39
C GLU A 324 7.25 24.07 -20.59
N PHE A 325 6.40 24.92 -20.03
CA PHE A 325 5.21 24.47 -19.32
C PHE A 325 4.27 23.67 -20.23
N GLU A 326 3.90 24.20 -21.40
CA GLU A 326 3.01 23.50 -22.35
C GLU A 326 3.62 22.21 -22.93
N HIS A 327 4.94 22.07 -22.92
CA HIS A 327 5.62 20.84 -23.33
C HIS A 327 5.60 19.76 -22.25
N TRP A 328 5.92 20.13 -21.00
CA TRP A 328 6.08 19.18 -19.89
C TRP A 328 4.79 18.87 -19.14
N TYR A 329 3.79 19.77 -19.15
CA TYR A 329 2.51 19.56 -18.49
C TYR A 329 1.46 18.99 -19.47
N PRO A 330 0.54 18.11 -19.02
CA PRO A 330 0.26 17.70 -17.64
C PRO A 330 1.31 16.77 -17.02
N LEU A 331 1.37 16.75 -15.69
CA LEU A 331 2.22 15.80 -14.96
C LEU A 331 1.82 14.34 -15.26
N ASP A 332 2.71 13.60 -15.93
CA ASP A 332 2.44 12.23 -16.35
C ASP A 332 2.28 11.26 -15.18
N SER A 333 3.14 11.36 -14.15
CA SER A 333 3.02 10.53 -12.95
C SER A 333 3.52 11.22 -11.69
N ARG A 334 2.75 11.11 -10.61
CA ARG A 334 3.08 11.57 -9.27
C ARG A 334 3.31 10.38 -8.34
N HIS A 335 4.53 10.24 -7.83
CA HIS A 335 4.90 9.19 -6.89
C HIS A 335 4.94 9.69 -5.44
N SER A 336 4.40 8.92 -4.50
CA SER A 336 4.37 9.26 -3.08
C SER A 336 4.05 8.04 -2.21
N ALA A 337 4.25 8.12 -0.89
CA ALA A 337 3.75 7.09 0.01
C ALA A 337 2.21 7.18 0.20
N GLY A 338 1.59 6.04 0.52
CA GLY A 338 0.12 5.91 0.67
C GLY A 338 -0.48 6.71 1.83
N ASP A 339 0.31 7.08 2.84
CA ASP A 339 -0.12 7.93 3.95
C ASP A 339 -0.50 9.37 3.52
N LEU A 340 -0.04 9.80 2.34
CA LEU A 340 -0.36 11.11 1.79
C LEU A 340 -1.68 11.15 0.99
N ILE A 341 -2.36 10.01 0.83
CA ILE A 341 -3.67 9.94 0.14
C ILE A 341 -4.68 10.86 0.81
N HIS A 342 -4.84 10.75 2.12
CA HIS A 342 -5.85 11.48 2.89
C HIS A 342 -5.54 12.98 3.10
N ASN A 343 -4.45 13.48 2.52
CA ASN A 343 -4.02 14.88 2.66
C ASN A 343 -3.43 15.40 1.34
N HIS A 344 -2.11 15.53 1.24
CA HIS A 344 -1.36 16.13 0.14
C HIS A 344 -1.80 15.64 -1.24
N LEU A 345 -1.96 14.33 -1.46
CA LEU A 345 -2.34 13.82 -2.79
C LEU A 345 -3.78 14.17 -3.15
N THR A 346 -4.68 14.23 -2.18
CA THR A 346 -6.04 14.73 -2.41
C THR A 346 -6.04 16.24 -2.64
N PHE A 347 -5.28 17.02 -1.84
CA PHE A 347 -5.12 18.47 -2.06
C PHE A 347 -4.52 18.78 -3.43
N PHE A 348 -3.55 17.98 -3.87
CA PHE A 348 -2.98 18.03 -5.21
C PHE A 348 -4.06 17.93 -6.29
N ILE A 349 -5.00 17.00 -6.17
CA ILE A 349 -6.13 16.86 -7.11
C ILE A 349 -7.03 18.10 -7.07
N PHE A 350 -7.47 18.54 -5.88
CA PHE A 350 -8.32 19.72 -5.74
C PHE A 350 -7.69 20.96 -6.39
N ASN A 351 -6.44 21.27 -6.05
CA ASN A 351 -5.79 22.50 -6.53
C ASN A 351 -5.48 22.42 -8.02
N HIS A 352 -5.14 21.25 -8.57
CA HIS A 352 -4.98 21.11 -10.02
C HIS A 352 -6.30 21.32 -10.76
N ALA A 353 -7.38 20.73 -10.26
CA ALA A 353 -8.73 20.88 -10.78
C ALA A 353 -9.17 22.36 -10.78
N ALA A 354 -8.92 23.09 -9.69
CA ALA A 354 -9.32 24.50 -9.56
C ALA A 354 -8.53 25.46 -10.47
N ILE A 355 -7.22 25.26 -10.60
CA ILE A 355 -6.35 26.24 -11.26
C ILE A 355 -6.20 25.96 -12.75
N PHE A 356 -5.94 24.72 -13.14
CA PHE A 356 -5.52 24.40 -14.51
C PHE A 356 -6.69 23.92 -15.38
N PRO A 357 -6.67 24.21 -16.69
CA PRO A 357 -7.63 23.62 -17.63
C PRO A 357 -7.48 22.10 -17.67
N ARG A 358 -8.56 21.38 -18.04
CA ARG A 358 -8.61 19.90 -18.11
C ARG A 358 -7.43 19.25 -18.84
N LYS A 359 -6.92 19.89 -19.91
CA LYS A 359 -5.75 19.40 -20.67
C LYS A 359 -4.46 19.27 -19.83
N HIS A 360 -4.38 20.01 -18.73
CA HIS A 360 -3.22 20.10 -17.83
C HIS A 360 -3.46 19.39 -16.50
N TRP A 361 -4.58 18.66 -16.36
CA TRP A 361 -4.83 17.84 -15.18
C TRP A 361 -3.86 16.66 -15.10
N PRO A 362 -3.44 16.25 -13.89
CA PRO A 362 -2.53 15.11 -13.70
C PRO A 362 -3.04 13.84 -14.39
N LYS A 363 -2.13 13.00 -14.89
CA LYS A 363 -2.50 11.74 -15.56
C LYS A 363 -2.44 10.51 -14.66
N GLN A 364 -1.48 10.45 -13.73
CA GLN A 364 -1.29 9.28 -12.86
C GLN A 364 -0.85 9.66 -11.45
N ILE A 365 -1.33 8.92 -10.46
CA ILE A 365 -0.71 8.84 -9.13
C ILE A 365 -0.30 7.39 -8.86
N ALA A 366 0.97 7.20 -8.48
CA ALA A 366 1.52 5.95 -8.01
C ALA A 366 1.84 6.08 -6.52
N VAL A 367 1.29 5.18 -5.70
CA VAL A 367 1.55 5.18 -4.26
C VAL A 367 2.40 3.98 -3.84
N ASN A 368 3.34 4.24 -2.94
CA ASN A 368 4.20 3.21 -2.37
C ASN A 368 3.98 2.93 -0.88
N GLY A 369 4.36 1.72 -0.45
CA GLY A 369 4.45 1.34 0.96
C GLY A 369 5.67 1.95 1.66
N PHE A 370 5.81 1.67 2.95
CA PHE A 370 6.96 2.11 3.74
C PHE A 370 8.17 1.20 3.52
N VAL A 371 9.34 1.68 3.92
CA VAL A 371 10.54 0.85 4.04
C VAL A 371 10.71 0.42 5.49
N LEU A 372 10.86 -0.88 5.72
CA LEU A 372 11.17 -1.50 6.99
C LEU A 372 12.69 -1.79 7.09
N MET A 373 13.17 -1.99 8.31
CA MET A 373 14.55 -2.39 8.59
C MET A 373 14.50 -3.67 9.42
N GLU A 374 14.96 -4.78 8.85
CA GLU A 374 14.95 -6.11 9.49
C GLU A 374 13.54 -6.45 10.04
N GLY A 375 12.51 -6.24 9.21
CA GLY A 375 11.10 -6.49 9.51
C GLY A 375 10.47 -5.50 10.50
N LYS A 376 11.20 -4.49 10.98
CA LYS A 376 10.72 -3.51 11.96
C LYS A 376 10.54 -2.13 11.34
N LYS A 377 9.54 -1.40 11.83
CA LYS A 377 9.37 0.03 11.49
C LYS A 377 10.61 0.81 11.89
N MET A 378 11.15 1.59 10.96
CA MET A 378 12.28 2.48 11.23
C MET A 378 11.87 3.61 12.19
N SER A 379 12.62 3.79 13.28
CA SER A 379 12.39 4.89 14.23
C SER A 379 13.67 5.32 14.94
N LYS A 380 13.74 6.61 15.27
CA LYS A 380 14.90 7.18 15.98
C LYS A 380 15.05 6.59 17.38
N SER A 381 13.93 6.30 18.04
CA SER A 381 13.89 5.73 19.39
C SER A 381 14.41 4.30 19.45
N LEU A 382 14.14 3.48 18.42
CA LEU A 382 14.67 2.11 18.33
C LEU A 382 16.13 2.05 17.83
N GLY A 383 16.70 3.18 17.41
CA GLY A 383 18.06 3.25 16.86
C GLY A 383 18.23 2.53 15.52
N ASN A 384 17.16 2.03 14.91
CA ASN A 384 17.17 1.22 13.67
C ASN A 384 16.99 2.06 12.40
N ILE A 385 17.55 3.27 12.37
CA ILE A 385 17.53 4.15 11.18
C ILE A 385 18.88 4.09 10.49
N LEU A 386 18.86 3.79 9.20
CA LEU A 386 20.02 3.89 8.32
C LEU A 386 19.85 5.08 7.38
N PRO A 387 20.60 6.18 7.57
CA PRO A 387 20.57 7.30 6.63
C PRO A 387 20.99 6.86 5.22
N ILE A 388 20.27 7.31 4.19
CA ILE A 388 20.50 6.87 2.79
C ILE A 388 21.95 7.10 2.33
N ARG A 389 22.57 8.23 2.70
CA ARG A 389 23.97 8.52 2.39
C ARG A 389 24.93 7.49 2.97
N LYS A 390 24.65 7.04 4.20
CA LYS A 390 25.43 5.99 4.87
C LYS A 390 25.21 4.64 4.18
N ALA A 391 23.96 4.29 3.88
CA ALA A 391 23.64 3.06 3.15
C ALA A 391 24.39 2.99 1.81
N MET A 392 24.33 4.07 1.01
CA MET A 392 24.99 4.14 -0.29
C MET A 392 26.51 4.04 -0.18
N ALA A 393 27.12 4.72 0.80
CA ALA A 393 28.58 4.67 1.01
C ALA A 393 29.05 3.28 1.47
N THR A 394 28.23 2.56 2.24
CA THR A 394 28.59 1.23 2.78
C THR A 394 28.33 0.10 1.78
N TYR A 395 27.20 0.13 1.07
CA TYR A 395 26.74 -1.01 0.27
C TYR A 395 26.75 -0.74 -1.25
N GLY A 396 26.95 0.51 -1.68
CA GLY A 396 26.85 0.91 -3.07
C GLY A 396 25.45 1.35 -3.47
N ALA A 397 25.35 2.38 -4.30
CA ALA A 397 24.07 2.99 -4.68
C ALA A 397 23.11 2.01 -5.38
N ASP A 398 23.63 1.20 -6.29
CA ASP A 398 22.80 0.28 -7.09
C ASP A 398 22.34 -0.94 -6.28
N VAL A 399 23.16 -1.43 -5.35
CA VAL A 399 22.77 -2.50 -4.43
C VAL A 399 21.65 -2.02 -3.51
N VAL A 400 21.80 -0.83 -2.91
CA VAL A 400 20.75 -0.23 -2.06
C VAL A 400 19.47 0.00 -2.87
N ARG A 401 19.58 0.58 -4.08
CA ARG A 401 18.41 0.82 -4.94
C ARG A 401 17.72 -0.50 -5.27
N PHE A 402 18.47 -1.50 -5.71
CA PHE A 402 17.93 -2.79 -6.12
C PHE A 402 17.23 -3.50 -4.97
N VAL A 403 17.85 -3.61 -3.78
CA VAL A 403 17.25 -4.29 -2.63
C VAL A 403 15.92 -3.67 -2.22
N ILE A 404 15.83 -2.32 -2.23
CA ILE A 404 14.58 -1.63 -1.90
C ILE A 404 13.48 -1.98 -2.91
N VAL A 405 13.77 -1.89 -4.20
CA VAL A 405 12.75 -2.06 -5.24
C VAL A 405 12.44 -3.53 -5.58
N SER A 406 13.34 -4.46 -5.25
CA SER A 406 13.09 -5.90 -5.37
C SER A 406 12.32 -6.48 -4.19
N GLY A 407 12.28 -5.76 -3.06
CA GLY A 407 11.68 -6.24 -1.82
C GLY A 407 10.15 -6.34 -1.87
N ALA A 408 9.49 -5.41 -2.58
CA ALA A 408 8.04 -5.33 -2.61
C ALA A 408 7.52 -4.68 -3.91
N GLU A 409 6.27 -4.94 -4.27
CA GLU A 409 5.58 -4.16 -5.31
C GLU A 409 5.12 -2.81 -4.72
N LEU A 410 4.80 -1.82 -5.57
CA LEU A 410 4.62 -0.41 -5.18
C LEU A 410 3.91 -0.24 -3.83
N PHE A 411 2.68 -0.74 -3.65
CA PHE A 411 1.86 -0.49 -2.45
C PHE A 411 2.27 -1.26 -1.19
N GLU A 412 3.15 -2.24 -1.31
CA GLU A 412 3.56 -3.10 -0.20
C GLU A 412 4.78 -2.51 0.52
N ASP A 413 4.89 -2.81 1.81
CA ASP A 413 6.06 -2.40 2.58
C ASP A 413 7.28 -3.22 2.13
N ALA A 414 8.37 -2.53 1.79
CA ALA A 414 9.63 -3.16 1.39
C ALA A 414 10.53 -3.36 2.61
N ASP A 415 11.10 -4.54 2.78
CA ASP A 415 12.06 -4.81 3.85
C ASP A 415 13.51 -4.64 3.39
N PHE A 416 14.25 -3.77 4.10
CA PHE A 416 15.68 -3.61 3.92
C PHE A 416 16.41 -4.47 4.95
N ASN A 417 17.02 -5.56 4.49
CA ASN A 417 17.78 -6.49 5.33
C ASN A 417 19.16 -6.82 4.74
N MET A 418 20.08 -7.22 5.63
CA MET A 418 21.48 -7.47 5.28
C MET A 418 21.69 -8.72 4.42
N GLU A 419 20.82 -9.72 4.56
CA GLU A 419 20.88 -10.96 3.77
C GLU A 419 20.66 -10.67 2.27
N ASN A 420 19.66 -9.85 1.95
CA ASN A 420 19.36 -9.44 0.59
C ASN A 420 20.50 -8.62 -0.03
N ILE A 421 21.12 -7.73 0.76
CA ILE A 421 22.28 -6.94 0.32
C ILE A 421 23.42 -7.85 -0.12
N GLU A 422 23.79 -8.82 0.72
CA GLU A 422 24.88 -9.74 0.43
C GLU A 422 24.54 -10.65 -0.76
N GLY A 423 23.30 -11.14 -0.83
CA GLY A 423 22.81 -11.95 -1.94
C GLY A 423 22.84 -11.23 -3.30
N VAL A 424 22.59 -9.92 -3.33
CA VAL A 424 22.72 -9.09 -4.54
C VAL A 424 24.18 -8.87 -4.90
N ARG A 425 25.04 -8.56 -3.93
CA ARG A 425 26.48 -8.36 -4.16
C ARG A 425 27.16 -9.60 -4.73
N GLN A 426 26.85 -10.78 -4.20
CA GLN A 426 27.41 -12.04 -4.71
C GLN A 426 27.02 -12.30 -6.17
N ARG A 427 25.77 -12.02 -6.53
CA ARG A 427 25.27 -12.13 -7.90
C ARG A 427 25.91 -11.12 -8.84
N LEU A 428 26.11 -9.89 -8.39
CA LEU A 428 26.84 -8.87 -9.15
C LEU A 428 28.30 -9.25 -9.36
N ASN A 429 28.98 -9.77 -8.33
CA ASN A 429 30.36 -10.26 -8.45
C ASN A 429 30.45 -11.43 -9.44
N PHE A 430 29.47 -12.33 -9.43
CA PHE A 430 29.37 -13.41 -10.41
C PHE A 430 29.24 -12.87 -11.84
N LEU A 431 28.32 -11.94 -12.10
CA LEU A 431 28.17 -11.31 -13.42
C LEU A 431 29.44 -10.56 -13.84
N HIS A 432 30.03 -9.78 -12.92
CA HIS A 432 31.27 -9.03 -13.15
C HIS A 432 32.43 -9.95 -13.54
N GLY A 433 32.55 -11.12 -12.91
CA GLY A 433 33.55 -12.13 -13.28
C GLY A 433 33.39 -12.63 -14.72
N LEU A 434 32.15 -12.88 -15.14
CA LEU A 434 31.85 -13.39 -16.49
C LEU A 434 32.13 -12.37 -17.60
N ILE A 435 31.90 -11.09 -17.34
CA ILE A 435 32.16 -10.01 -18.31
C ILE A 435 33.64 -9.60 -18.31
N SER A 436 34.29 -9.57 -17.14
CA SER A 436 35.71 -9.21 -16.99
C SER A 436 36.65 -10.26 -17.60
N ASP A 437 36.29 -11.54 -17.52
CA ASP A 437 37.04 -12.65 -18.14
C ASP A 437 37.22 -12.46 -19.67
N LYS A 438 36.35 -11.67 -20.32
CA LYS A 438 36.46 -11.28 -21.73
C LYS A 438 37.20 -9.96 -21.94
N ALA A 439 36.99 -8.98 -21.05
CA ALA A 439 37.56 -7.64 -21.19
C ALA A 439 39.05 -7.57 -20.78
N GLY A 440 39.54 -8.52 -19.97
CA GLY A 440 40.91 -8.51 -19.47
C GLY A 440 41.52 -9.91 -19.30
N GLY A 441 41.97 -10.52 -20.39
CA GLY A 441 43.15 -11.43 -20.47
C GLY A 441 43.35 -12.57 -19.45
N ARG A 442 42.43 -12.89 -18.54
CA ARG A 442 42.67 -13.84 -17.43
C ARG A 442 42.24 -15.28 -17.70
N ARG A 443 41.98 -15.62 -18.97
CA ARG A 443 41.93 -17.00 -19.46
C ARG A 443 42.95 -17.20 -20.60
N GLU A 444 44.24 -16.99 -20.34
CA GLU A 444 45.30 -17.30 -21.32
C GLU A 444 45.33 -18.78 -21.76
N ASN A 445 44.62 -19.68 -21.07
CA ASN A 445 44.65 -21.13 -21.35
C ASN A 445 43.27 -21.82 -21.51
N VAL A 446 42.17 -21.09 -21.69
CA VAL A 446 40.86 -21.69 -21.97
C VAL A 446 40.39 -21.26 -23.35
N LYS A 447 40.21 -22.22 -24.27
CA LYS A 447 39.60 -21.98 -25.58
C LYS A 447 38.15 -21.52 -25.40
N THR A 448 37.91 -20.22 -25.29
CA THR A 448 36.57 -19.63 -25.36
C THR A 448 36.05 -19.69 -26.79
N ALA A 449 34.73 -19.76 -26.96
CA ALA A 449 34.13 -19.65 -28.29
C ALA A 449 34.51 -18.29 -28.92
N PRO A 450 34.69 -18.20 -30.26
CA PRO A 450 34.96 -16.94 -30.94
C PRO A 450 33.88 -15.90 -30.61
N ALA A 451 34.26 -14.62 -30.52
CA ALA A 451 33.30 -13.54 -30.33
C ALA A 451 32.26 -13.52 -31.47
N GLY A 452 30.98 -13.54 -31.12
CA GLY A 452 29.86 -13.63 -32.05
C GLY A 452 29.48 -15.07 -32.45
N ALA A 453 30.13 -16.10 -31.90
CA ALA A 453 29.78 -17.48 -32.20
C ALA A 453 28.45 -17.86 -31.51
N GLN A 454 27.44 -18.16 -32.31
CA GLN A 454 26.15 -18.60 -31.80
C GLN A 454 26.23 -20.06 -31.35
N ASP A 455 25.84 -20.32 -30.10
CA ASP A 455 25.75 -21.67 -29.56
C ASP A 455 24.47 -22.35 -30.07
N ASN A 456 24.64 -23.20 -31.08
CA ASN A 456 23.55 -23.94 -31.71
C ASN A 456 23.14 -25.21 -30.95
N SER A 457 23.77 -25.50 -29.79
CA SER A 457 23.35 -26.58 -28.91
C SER A 457 21.93 -26.35 -28.36
N PHE A 458 21.34 -27.39 -27.77
CA PHE A 458 20.08 -27.23 -27.03
C PHE A 458 20.21 -26.14 -25.96
N ALA A 459 21.31 -26.16 -25.18
CA ALA A 459 21.54 -25.24 -24.09
C ALA A 459 21.64 -23.78 -24.57
N GLY A 460 22.36 -23.54 -25.67
CA GLY A 460 22.50 -22.22 -26.28
C GLY A 460 21.17 -21.69 -26.81
N LYS A 461 20.42 -22.50 -27.56
CA LYS A 461 19.09 -22.11 -28.08
C LYS A 461 18.07 -21.88 -26.96
N TRP A 462 18.08 -22.73 -25.93
CA TRP A 462 17.23 -22.57 -24.75
C TRP A 462 17.54 -21.28 -24.00
N PHE A 463 18.80 -21.04 -23.66
CA PHE A 463 19.20 -19.83 -22.92
C PHE A 463 18.90 -18.57 -23.74
N ARG A 464 19.13 -18.62 -25.06
CA ARG A 464 18.75 -17.56 -25.99
C ARG A 464 17.26 -17.27 -26.00
N SER A 465 16.41 -18.29 -26.06
CA SER A 465 14.97 -18.12 -25.90
C SER A 465 14.62 -17.43 -24.59
N ARG A 466 15.21 -17.89 -23.48
CA ARG A 466 14.90 -17.41 -22.12
C ARG A 466 15.22 -15.93 -21.97
N TYR A 467 16.43 -15.48 -22.27
CA TYR A 467 16.75 -14.07 -22.06
C TYR A 467 15.95 -13.16 -22.99
N HIS A 468 15.66 -13.54 -24.24
CA HIS A 468 14.80 -12.74 -25.12
C HIS A 468 13.37 -12.64 -24.58
N ARG A 469 12.81 -13.73 -24.06
CA ARG A 469 11.49 -13.75 -23.39
C ARG A 469 11.48 -12.85 -22.16
N ARG A 470 12.54 -12.87 -21.35
CA ARG A 470 12.66 -12.04 -20.15
C ARG A 470 12.78 -10.56 -20.47
N ILE A 471 13.53 -10.19 -21.52
CA ILE A 471 13.61 -8.80 -22.03
C ILE A 471 12.22 -8.33 -22.51
N LYS A 472 11.50 -9.18 -23.26
CA LYS A 472 10.12 -8.89 -23.69
C LYS A 472 9.18 -8.67 -22.50
N ASN A 473 9.19 -9.58 -21.54
CA ASN A 473 8.32 -9.52 -20.36
C ASN A 473 8.64 -8.29 -19.50
N ALA A 474 9.92 -8.03 -19.25
CA ALA A 474 10.37 -6.87 -18.49
C ALA A 474 9.96 -5.54 -19.13
N CYS A 475 9.96 -5.44 -20.47
CA CYS A 475 9.44 -4.26 -21.17
C CYS A 475 7.95 -3.99 -20.84
N GLY A 476 7.13 -5.04 -20.79
CA GLY A 476 5.74 -4.94 -20.35
C GLY A 476 5.62 -4.51 -18.89
N ASN A 477 6.45 -5.10 -18.01
CA ASN A 477 6.44 -4.81 -16.58
C ASN A 477 6.92 -3.38 -16.26
N TYR A 478 7.88 -2.82 -17.02
CA TYR A 478 8.29 -1.41 -16.88
C TYR A 478 7.13 -0.46 -17.15
N LYS A 479 6.28 -0.74 -18.15
CA LYS A 479 5.10 0.08 -18.46
C LYS A 479 4.06 0.06 -17.34
N GLN A 480 4.02 -1.01 -16.56
CA GLN A 480 3.07 -1.20 -15.45
C GLN A 480 3.68 -0.86 -14.08
N LEU A 481 4.97 -0.47 -14.04
CA LEU A 481 5.72 -0.25 -12.82
C LEU A 481 5.70 -1.47 -11.87
N ALA A 482 5.72 -2.69 -12.42
CA ALA A 482 5.83 -3.93 -11.64
C ALA A 482 7.29 -4.20 -11.26
N ILE A 483 7.89 -3.32 -10.44
CA ILE A 483 9.35 -3.19 -10.29
C ILE A 483 9.98 -4.45 -9.68
N ARG A 484 9.33 -5.08 -8.69
CA ARG A 484 9.82 -6.32 -8.11
C ARG A 484 9.80 -7.45 -9.13
N THR A 485 8.74 -7.54 -9.93
CA THR A 485 8.65 -8.50 -11.04
C THR A 485 9.77 -8.29 -12.07
N ILE A 486 10.11 -7.04 -12.40
CA ILE A 486 11.26 -6.72 -13.27
C ILE A 486 12.58 -7.21 -12.66
N CYS A 487 12.79 -6.97 -11.37
CA CYS A 487 13.99 -7.44 -10.67
C CYS A 487 14.09 -8.98 -10.70
N ASN A 488 12.97 -9.67 -10.51
CA ASN A 488 12.92 -11.12 -10.58
C ASN A 488 13.28 -11.62 -11.98
N GLU A 489 12.63 -11.09 -13.01
CA GLU A 489 12.84 -11.47 -14.42
C GLU A 489 14.26 -11.16 -14.90
N LEU A 490 14.69 -9.91 -14.77
CA LEU A 490 15.94 -9.45 -15.36
C LEU A 490 17.18 -9.88 -14.59
N PHE A 491 17.10 -10.00 -13.27
CA PHE A 491 18.26 -10.25 -12.42
C PHE A 491 18.28 -11.66 -11.85
N TYR A 492 17.32 -12.01 -10.99
CA TYR A 492 17.37 -13.29 -10.27
C TYR A 492 17.24 -14.48 -11.21
N GLU A 493 16.19 -14.48 -12.03
CA GLU A 493 15.85 -15.61 -12.87
C GLU A 493 16.75 -15.74 -14.10
N ASN A 494 17.15 -14.62 -14.71
CA ASN A 494 18.21 -14.61 -15.72
C ASN A 494 19.53 -15.20 -15.20
N ILE A 495 19.94 -14.88 -13.97
CA ILE A 495 21.16 -15.44 -13.39
C ILE A 495 21.00 -16.93 -13.10
N ASN A 496 19.82 -17.38 -12.67
CA ASN A 496 19.53 -18.81 -12.49
C ASN A 496 19.67 -19.56 -13.82
N ASP A 497 19.02 -19.06 -14.88
CA ASP A 497 19.13 -19.65 -16.22
C ASP A 497 20.58 -19.62 -16.74
N LEU A 498 21.31 -18.52 -16.51
CA LEU A 498 22.72 -18.37 -16.91
C LEU A 498 23.64 -19.37 -16.19
N LYS A 499 23.41 -19.63 -14.91
CA LYS A 499 24.18 -20.65 -14.17
C LYS A 499 23.97 -22.04 -14.73
N ILE A 500 22.73 -22.38 -15.07
CA ILE A 500 22.41 -23.66 -15.73
C ILE A 500 23.09 -23.72 -17.10
N TYR A 501 22.98 -22.65 -17.89
CA TYR A 501 23.61 -22.56 -19.20
C TYR A 501 25.13 -22.78 -19.12
N LEU A 502 25.81 -22.11 -18.19
CA LEU A 502 27.27 -22.24 -18.02
C LEU A 502 27.72 -23.61 -17.50
N LYS A 503 26.86 -24.37 -16.80
CA LYS A 503 27.16 -25.78 -16.48
C LYS A 503 27.18 -26.63 -17.75
N LEU A 504 26.24 -26.39 -18.66
CA LEU A 504 26.10 -27.14 -19.92
C LEU A 504 27.03 -26.66 -21.02
N SER A 505 27.44 -25.39 -20.98
CA SER A 505 28.28 -24.74 -21.98
C SER A 505 29.30 -23.81 -21.31
N PRO A 506 30.33 -24.36 -20.63
CA PRO A 506 31.26 -23.58 -19.80
C PRO A 506 32.09 -22.53 -20.53
N ASN A 507 32.24 -22.67 -21.85
CA ASN A 507 33.06 -21.81 -22.72
C ASN A 507 32.21 -20.93 -23.67
N ALA A 508 30.92 -20.79 -23.37
CA ALA A 508 29.96 -20.07 -24.18
C ALA A 508 30.28 -18.57 -24.33
N ASP A 509 29.92 -18.01 -25.48
CA ASP A 509 29.96 -16.57 -25.72
C ASP A 509 28.71 -15.88 -25.14
N LEU A 510 28.88 -15.13 -24.05
CA LEU A 510 27.82 -14.35 -23.40
C LEU A 510 27.60 -12.93 -23.95
N SER A 511 28.20 -12.56 -25.09
CA SER A 511 28.20 -11.14 -25.54
C SER A 511 26.79 -10.64 -25.83
N GLU A 512 26.01 -11.39 -26.61
CA GLU A 512 24.60 -11.05 -26.91
C GLU A 512 23.75 -10.93 -25.63
N PHE A 513 23.94 -11.85 -24.69
CA PHE A 513 23.24 -11.80 -23.39
C PHE A 513 23.52 -10.47 -22.66
N PHE A 514 24.79 -10.09 -22.50
CA PHE A 514 25.14 -8.86 -21.80
C PHE A 514 24.71 -7.60 -22.59
N GLU A 515 24.79 -7.63 -23.92
CA GLU A 515 24.33 -6.53 -24.77
C GLU A 515 22.83 -6.21 -24.61
N LEU A 516 22.02 -7.23 -24.29
CA LEU A 516 20.59 -7.05 -24.01
C LEU A 516 20.33 -6.85 -22.51
N PHE A 517 20.99 -7.59 -21.63
CA PHE A 517 20.77 -7.48 -20.18
C PHE A 517 21.15 -6.09 -19.65
N VAL A 518 22.30 -5.55 -20.07
CA VAL A 518 22.86 -4.30 -19.52
C VAL A 518 21.95 -3.10 -19.74
N PRO A 519 21.44 -2.81 -20.96
CA PRO A 519 20.51 -1.69 -21.13
C PRO A 519 19.16 -1.94 -20.45
N ALA A 520 18.68 -3.19 -20.38
CA ALA A 520 17.40 -3.52 -19.73
C ALA A 520 17.41 -3.32 -18.21
N ILE A 521 18.52 -3.60 -17.53
CA ILE A 521 18.65 -3.41 -16.07
C ILE A 521 19.05 -1.98 -15.69
N SER A 522 19.50 -1.17 -16.65
CA SER A 522 20.02 0.19 -16.40
C SER A 522 19.09 1.13 -15.62
N PRO A 523 17.74 1.08 -15.73
CA PRO A 523 16.87 1.92 -14.89
C PRO A 523 16.95 1.59 -13.39
N ILE A 524 17.35 0.36 -13.05
CA ILE A 524 17.43 -0.14 -11.67
C ILE A 524 18.87 -0.10 -11.16
N MET A 525 19.84 -0.48 -11.99
CA MET A 525 21.27 -0.52 -11.65
C MET A 525 22.12 0.29 -12.67
N PRO A 526 21.97 1.62 -12.73
CA PRO A 526 22.61 2.47 -13.74
C PRO A 526 24.13 2.45 -13.68
N HIS A 527 24.75 2.45 -12.50
CA HIS A 527 26.22 2.50 -12.39
C HIS A 527 26.86 1.16 -12.78
N VAL A 528 26.26 0.05 -12.34
CA VAL A 528 26.66 -1.30 -12.75
C VAL A 528 26.47 -1.46 -14.26
N ALA A 529 25.34 -0.98 -14.80
CA ALA A 529 25.07 -1.05 -16.23
C ALA A 529 26.09 -0.25 -17.04
N GLU A 530 26.46 0.97 -16.63
CA GLU A 530 27.50 1.75 -17.31
C GLU A 530 28.87 1.06 -17.28
N GLU A 531 29.26 0.49 -16.13
CA GLU A 531 30.52 -0.24 -16.02
C GLU A 531 30.53 -1.48 -16.93
N PHE A 532 29.46 -2.27 -16.93
CA PHE A 532 29.32 -3.42 -17.82
C PHE A 532 29.28 -3.00 -19.30
N TRP A 533 28.60 -1.90 -19.63
CA TRP A 533 28.56 -1.36 -20.99
C TRP A 533 29.96 -0.99 -21.50
N HIS A 534 30.75 -0.33 -20.64
CA HIS A 534 32.15 -0.01 -20.93
C HIS A 534 33.00 -1.28 -21.08
N GLN A 535 32.84 -2.28 -20.21
CA GLN A 535 33.57 -3.55 -20.29
C GLN A 535 33.23 -4.37 -21.54
N LEU A 536 32.02 -4.21 -22.11
CA LEU A 536 31.67 -4.76 -23.43
C LEU A 536 32.35 -4.01 -24.60
N GLY A 537 33.14 -2.98 -24.33
CA GLY A 537 33.77 -2.14 -25.36
C GLY A 537 32.78 -1.22 -26.09
N LYS A 538 31.58 -1.01 -25.53
CA LYS A 538 30.59 -0.12 -26.11
C LYS A 538 30.95 1.33 -25.84
N LYS A 539 30.50 2.23 -26.71
CA LYS A 539 30.79 3.68 -26.63
C LYS A 539 29.55 4.45 -26.18
N GLY A 540 29.79 5.59 -25.54
CA GLY A 540 28.73 6.43 -24.98
C GLY A 540 28.07 5.81 -23.74
N PHE A 541 27.07 6.50 -23.21
CA PHE A 541 26.33 6.08 -22.01
C PHE A 541 25.27 5.03 -22.36
N VAL A 542 25.10 4.01 -21.52
CA VAL A 542 24.03 3.00 -21.67
C VAL A 542 22.65 3.66 -21.69
N PHE A 543 22.48 4.76 -20.96
CA PHE A 543 21.26 5.55 -20.95
C PHE A 543 20.84 6.01 -22.37
N VAL A 544 21.81 6.33 -23.23
CA VAL A 544 21.55 6.78 -24.62
C VAL A 544 21.21 5.61 -25.54
N ALA A 545 21.67 4.39 -25.21
CA ALA A 545 21.38 3.19 -26.01
C ALA A 545 19.88 2.80 -25.97
N GLY A 546 19.16 3.20 -24.93
CA GLY A 546 17.74 2.92 -24.76
C GLY A 546 17.43 1.47 -24.40
N TYR A 547 16.14 1.13 -24.31
CA TYR A 547 15.72 -0.23 -23.99
C TYR A 547 16.04 -1.19 -25.14
N PRO A 548 16.60 -2.38 -24.87
CA PRO A 548 17.07 -3.29 -25.91
C PRO A 548 15.90 -3.94 -26.64
N LYS A 549 16.11 -4.29 -27.91
CA LYS A 549 15.12 -5.02 -28.72
C LYS A 549 15.33 -6.53 -28.55
N TRP A 550 14.24 -7.26 -28.35
CA TRP A 550 14.26 -8.72 -28.37
C TRP A 550 13.89 -9.25 -29.75
N GLU A 551 14.24 -10.52 -30.03
CA GLU A 551 13.88 -11.22 -31.25
C GLU A 551 12.78 -12.24 -30.97
N GLU A 552 11.59 -12.06 -31.56
CA GLU A 552 10.49 -13.01 -31.40
C GLU A 552 10.84 -14.40 -31.95
N ALA A 553 11.60 -14.48 -33.04
CA ALA A 553 12.03 -15.74 -33.64
C ALA A 553 13.03 -16.53 -32.77
N ALA A 554 13.67 -15.87 -31.80
CA ALA A 554 14.54 -16.52 -30.83
C ALA A 554 13.77 -17.27 -29.74
N ILE A 555 12.51 -16.89 -29.52
CA ILE A 555 11.68 -17.37 -28.43
C ILE A 555 11.04 -18.71 -28.84
N ASP A 556 11.57 -19.80 -28.30
CA ASP A 556 11.07 -21.16 -28.53
C ASP A 556 10.45 -21.73 -27.25
N GLU A 557 9.11 -21.74 -27.20
CA GLU A 557 8.36 -22.31 -26.08
C GLU A 557 8.61 -23.80 -25.86
N SER A 558 8.95 -24.58 -26.90
CA SER A 558 9.24 -26.00 -26.75
C SER A 558 10.51 -26.24 -25.96
N LEU A 559 11.59 -25.52 -26.29
CA LEU A 559 12.87 -25.60 -25.58
C LEU A 559 12.71 -25.13 -24.13
N GLU A 560 12.00 -24.00 -23.99
CA GLU A 560 11.36 -23.49 -22.77
C GLU A 560 10.95 -24.57 -21.80
N TYR A 561 9.88 -25.21 -22.25
CA TYR A 561 9.13 -26.18 -21.52
C TYR A 561 9.91 -27.46 -21.28
N GLY A 562 10.70 -27.89 -22.25
CA GLY A 562 11.57 -29.06 -22.13
C GLY A 562 12.53 -28.95 -20.95
N MET A 563 13.20 -27.80 -20.83
CA MET A 563 14.12 -27.56 -19.72
C MET A 563 13.40 -27.43 -18.38
N ASP A 564 12.22 -26.80 -18.34
CA ASP A 564 11.42 -26.70 -17.11
C ASP A 564 11.03 -28.10 -16.58
N ILE A 565 10.68 -29.04 -17.47
CA ILE A 565 10.39 -30.43 -17.09
C ILE A 565 11.64 -31.14 -16.58
N ALA A 566 12.78 -30.96 -17.25
CA ALA A 566 14.03 -31.56 -16.82
C ALA A 566 14.44 -31.06 -15.42
N ASN A 567 14.30 -29.77 -15.14
CA ASN A 567 14.56 -29.20 -13.82
C ASN A 567 13.59 -29.76 -12.76
N ALA A 568 12.30 -29.85 -13.08
CA ALA A 568 11.32 -30.46 -12.17
C ALA A 568 11.65 -31.94 -11.88
N LEU A 569 12.15 -32.68 -12.88
CA LEU A 569 12.61 -34.07 -12.69
C LEU A 569 13.86 -34.13 -11.80
N VAL A 570 14.78 -33.18 -11.95
CA VAL A 570 15.95 -33.05 -11.06
C VAL A 570 15.52 -32.90 -9.61
N ASP A 571 14.56 -32.02 -9.34
CA ASP A 571 14.04 -31.81 -7.99
C ASP A 571 13.27 -33.02 -7.46
N ASP A 572 12.40 -33.63 -8.30
CA ASP A 572 11.63 -34.82 -7.91
C ASP A 572 12.57 -36.00 -7.54
N VAL A 573 13.62 -36.26 -8.33
CA VAL A 573 14.60 -37.32 -8.05
C VAL A 573 15.39 -37.02 -6.78
N ARG A 574 15.85 -35.76 -6.58
CA ARG A 574 16.54 -35.36 -5.35
C ARG A 574 15.67 -35.55 -4.11
N ASN A 575 14.41 -35.16 -4.18
CA ASN A 575 13.45 -35.36 -3.10
C ASN A 575 13.21 -36.85 -2.80
N ILE A 576 13.10 -37.69 -3.84
CA ILE A 576 12.98 -39.14 -3.67
C ILE A 576 14.22 -39.71 -2.97
N LEU A 577 15.42 -39.32 -3.40
CA LEU A 577 16.67 -39.79 -2.79
C LEU A 577 16.76 -39.38 -1.31
N ALA A 578 16.38 -38.14 -0.99
CA ALA A 578 16.36 -37.64 0.39
C ALA A 578 15.36 -38.39 1.29
N LEU A 579 14.20 -38.78 0.75
CA LEU A 579 13.14 -39.47 1.50
C LEU A 579 13.40 -40.98 1.64
N VAL A 580 13.80 -41.64 0.55
CA VAL A 580 13.92 -43.09 0.48
C VAL A 580 15.29 -43.58 0.99
N LYS A 581 16.28 -42.67 1.14
CA LYS A 581 17.65 -42.99 1.58
C LYS A 581 18.27 -44.14 0.81
N VAL A 582 18.12 -44.13 -0.52
CA VAL A 582 18.72 -45.14 -1.40
C VAL A 582 20.24 -45.07 -1.26
N GLU A 583 20.88 -46.15 -0.81
CA GLU A 583 22.34 -46.22 -0.71
C GLU A 583 22.95 -46.46 -2.09
N ASN A 584 23.82 -45.54 -2.54
CA ASN A 584 24.56 -45.60 -3.81
C ASN A 584 23.66 -45.82 -5.05
N PRO A 585 22.77 -44.86 -5.39
CA PRO A 585 21.96 -44.96 -6.60
C PRO A 585 22.86 -45.09 -7.83
N LYS A 586 22.59 -46.11 -8.66
CA LYS A 586 23.42 -46.41 -9.86
C LYS A 586 22.76 -45.95 -11.14
N LYS A 587 21.43 -45.93 -11.16
CA LYS A 587 20.64 -45.68 -12.35
C LYS A 587 19.27 -45.11 -12.01
N VAL A 588 18.79 -44.17 -12.82
CA VAL A 588 17.39 -43.77 -12.87
C VAL A 588 16.80 -44.07 -14.24
N SER A 589 15.66 -44.74 -14.24
CA SER A 589 14.81 -44.94 -15.40
C SER A 589 13.65 -43.95 -15.36
N LEU A 590 13.54 -43.13 -16.41
CA LEU A 590 12.47 -42.18 -16.65
C LEU A 590 11.53 -42.72 -17.71
N PHE A 591 10.26 -42.90 -17.36
CA PHE A 591 9.25 -43.45 -18.27
C PHE A 591 8.33 -42.36 -18.79
N VAL A 592 8.31 -42.17 -20.11
CA VAL A 592 7.42 -41.23 -20.80
C VAL A 592 6.06 -41.88 -21.00
N ALA A 593 5.00 -41.15 -20.65
CA ALA A 593 3.63 -41.61 -20.81
C ALA A 593 3.28 -41.91 -22.27
N ASP A 594 2.36 -42.83 -22.51
CA ASP A 594 1.87 -43.18 -23.83
C ASP A 594 0.88 -42.12 -24.38
N GLU A 595 0.63 -42.17 -25.68
CA GLU A 595 -0.15 -41.14 -26.40
C GLU A 595 -1.61 -41.08 -25.93
N TRP A 596 -2.22 -42.22 -25.61
CA TRP A 596 -3.61 -42.26 -25.16
C TRP A 596 -3.84 -41.44 -23.87
N LYS A 597 -2.84 -41.32 -22.99
CA LYS A 597 -2.93 -40.48 -21.78
C LYS A 597 -3.01 -38.98 -22.11
N ARG A 598 -2.42 -38.55 -23.22
CA ARG A 598 -2.49 -37.17 -23.75
C ARG A 598 -3.85 -36.84 -24.34
N LYS A 599 -4.53 -37.83 -24.90
CA LYS A 599 -5.93 -37.67 -25.33
C LYS A 599 -6.83 -37.39 -24.13
N VAL A 600 -6.70 -38.15 -23.04
CA VAL A 600 -7.44 -37.90 -21.79
C VAL A 600 -7.14 -36.50 -21.24
N TYR A 601 -5.85 -36.12 -21.20
CA TYR A 601 -5.43 -34.78 -20.80
C TYR A 601 -6.15 -33.69 -21.60
N SER A 602 -6.14 -33.80 -22.93
CA SER A 602 -6.71 -32.80 -23.84
C SER A 602 -8.23 -32.69 -23.67
N ILE A 603 -8.92 -33.82 -23.52
CA ILE A 603 -10.36 -33.87 -23.25
C ILE A 603 -10.68 -33.16 -21.93
N VAL A 604 -9.95 -33.46 -20.86
CA VAL A 604 -10.20 -32.83 -19.54
C VAL A 604 -9.88 -31.34 -19.56
N ALA A 605 -8.79 -30.94 -20.22
CA ALA A 605 -8.39 -29.53 -20.35
C ALA A 605 -9.46 -28.70 -21.10
N ALA A 606 -10.10 -29.28 -22.11
CA ALA A 606 -11.18 -28.65 -22.87
C ALA A 606 -12.51 -28.64 -22.10
N ALA A 607 -12.92 -29.78 -21.55
CA ALA A 607 -14.24 -29.95 -20.93
C ALA A 607 -14.33 -29.34 -19.52
N LYS A 608 -13.24 -29.36 -18.74
CA LYS A 608 -13.13 -28.83 -17.36
C LYS A 608 -14.18 -29.34 -16.35
N ASN A 609 -14.96 -30.35 -16.71
CA ASN A 609 -16.02 -30.95 -15.91
C ASN A 609 -16.00 -32.48 -16.07
N GLN A 610 -16.28 -33.19 -14.99
CA GLN A 610 -16.25 -34.65 -14.93
C GLN A 610 -17.24 -35.32 -15.89
N GLN A 611 -18.49 -34.88 -15.91
CA GLN A 611 -19.53 -35.50 -16.74
C GLN A 611 -19.17 -35.46 -18.23
N GLU A 612 -18.76 -34.28 -18.71
CA GLU A 612 -18.42 -34.07 -20.11
C GLU A 612 -17.09 -34.75 -20.49
N SER A 613 -16.08 -34.67 -19.62
CA SER A 613 -14.80 -35.37 -19.85
C SER A 613 -15.00 -36.88 -19.97
N MET A 614 -15.81 -37.47 -19.09
CA MET A 614 -16.11 -38.91 -19.13
C MET A 614 -16.86 -39.28 -20.41
N LYS A 615 -17.91 -38.52 -20.76
CA LYS A 615 -18.68 -38.75 -21.99
C LYS A 615 -17.78 -38.75 -23.22
N GLN A 616 -16.94 -37.73 -23.39
CA GLN A 616 -16.03 -37.60 -24.52
C GLN A 616 -14.97 -38.72 -24.55
N CYS A 617 -14.37 -39.05 -23.39
CA CYS A 617 -13.44 -40.17 -23.29
C CYS A 617 -14.07 -41.51 -23.69
N PHE A 618 -15.32 -41.78 -23.31
CA PHE A 618 -15.98 -43.05 -23.65
C PHE A 618 -16.60 -43.09 -25.06
N CYS A 619 -16.62 -41.97 -25.78
CA CYS A 619 -16.89 -41.94 -27.22
C CYS A 619 -15.67 -42.33 -28.06
N ASP A 620 -14.44 -42.22 -27.52
CA ASP A 620 -13.22 -42.69 -28.17
C ASP A 620 -13.00 -44.19 -27.90
N ALA A 621 -12.84 -44.98 -28.98
CA ALA A 621 -12.73 -46.43 -28.88
C ALA A 621 -11.46 -46.90 -28.13
N GLU A 622 -10.36 -46.17 -28.26
CA GLU A 622 -9.09 -46.49 -27.59
C GLU A 622 -9.20 -46.19 -26.09
N LEU A 623 -9.73 -45.03 -25.72
CA LEU A 623 -9.92 -44.64 -24.32
C LEU A 623 -10.98 -45.49 -23.61
N LYS A 624 -12.04 -45.89 -24.32
CA LYS A 624 -13.05 -46.83 -23.82
C LYS A 624 -12.43 -48.19 -23.49
N ALA A 625 -11.51 -48.69 -24.32
CA ALA A 625 -10.82 -49.96 -24.08
C ALA A 625 -9.91 -49.92 -22.84
N LYS A 626 -9.39 -48.74 -22.45
CA LYS A 626 -8.60 -48.56 -21.22
C LYS A 626 -9.44 -48.49 -19.94
N GLY A 627 -10.76 -48.35 -20.05
CA GLY A 627 -11.72 -48.55 -18.95
C GLY A 627 -11.38 -47.77 -17.68
N THR A 628 -11.03 -48.49 -16.60
CA THR A 628 -10.75 -47.92 -15.27
C THR A 628 -9.58 -46.95 -15.25
N ASP A 629 -8.56 -47.16 -16.10
CA ASP A 629 -7.40 -46.27 -16.15
C ASP A 629 -7.77 -44.89 -16.71
N THR A 630 -8.68 -44.85 -17.69
CA THR A 630 -9.25 -43.60 -18.22
C THR A 630 -9.97 -42.83 -17.12
N VAL A 631 -10.80 -43.51 -16.31
CA VAL A 631 -11.52 -42.89 -15.18
C VAL A 631 -10.54 -42.30 -14.17
N ARG A 632 -9.49 -43.03 -13.82
CA ARG A 632 -8.46 -42.58 -12.87
C ARG A 632 -7.76 -41.32 -13.36
N LEU A 633 -7.41 -41.26 -14.64
CA LEU A 633 -6.76 -40.10 -15.24
C LEU A 633 -7.67 -38.87 -15.31
N VAL A 634 -8.95 -39.06 -15.68
CA VAL A 634 -9.93 -37.97 -15.66
C VAL A 634 -10.03 -37.34 -14.27
N GLN A 635 -10.18 -38.18 -13.23
CA GLN A 635 -10.24 -37.70 -11.84
C GLN A 635 -8.95 -36.99 -11.40
N TYR A 636 -7.78 -37.51 -11.80
CA TYR A 636 -6.49 -36.90 -11.48
C TYR A 636 -6.36 -35.50 -12.09
N TYR A 637 -6.69 -35.34 -13.38
CA TYR A 637 -6.56 -34.05 -14.07
C TYR A 637 -7.60 -33.03 -13.62
N LEU A 638 -8.81 -33.45 -13.26
CA LEU A 638 -9.82 -32.54 -12.70
C LEU A 638 -9.39 -31.92 -11.36
N LYS A 639 -8.70 -32.69 -10.50
CA LYS A 639 -8.10 -32.17 -9.27
C LYS A 639 -6.94 -31.20 -9.52
N LYS A 640 -6.41 -31.17 -10.74
CA LYS A 640 -5.22 -30.42 -11.13
C LYS A 640 -5.46 -29.54 -12.36
N LEU A 641 -6.69 -29.05 -12.54
CA LEU A 641 -7.08 -28.22 -13.68
C LEU A 641 -6.15 -27.02 -13.89
N ASN A 642 -5.69 -26.40 -12.80
CA ASN A 642 -4.78 -25.25 -12.84
C ASN A 642 -3.38 -25.59 -13.34
N LEU A 643 -3.00 -26.88 -13.35
CA LEU A 643 -1.70 -27.38 -13.82
C LEU A 643 -1.76 -27.90 -15.26
N LEU A 644 -2.95 -27.93 -15.87
CA LEU A 644 -3.07 -28.26 -17.29
C LEU A 644 -2.58 -27.04 -18.11
N THR A 645 -1.42 -27.20 -18.74
CA THR A 645 -0.67 -26.21 -19.51
C THR A 645 -1.30 -25.93 -20.87
N ARG A 646 -0.84 -24.84 -21.52
CA ARG A 646 -1.30 -24.40 -22.85
C ARG A 646 -0.73 -25.23 -24.01
N ARG A 647 0.37 -25.97 -23.81
CA ARG A 647 1.02 -26.79 -24.85
C ARG A 647 1.34 -28.18 -24.31
N LEU A 648 0.77 -29.19 -24.96
CA LEU A 648 1.01 -30.61 -24.68
C LEU A 648 1.93 -31.16 -25.77
N LEU A 649 3.09 -31.69 -25.39
CA LEU A 649 3.98 -32.39 -26.33
C LEU A 649 3.40 -33.77 -26.63
N SER A 650 3.51 -34.25 -27.87
CA SER A 650 3.26 -35.66 -28.18
C SER A 650 4.26 -36.56 -27.44
N ALA A 651 3.94 -37.85 -27.30
CA ALA A 651 4.82 -38.77 -26.58
C ALA A 651 6.20 -38.91 -27.24
N LYS A 652 6.24 -38.82 -28.57
CA LYS A 652 7.50 -38.84 -29.34
C LYS A 652 8.31 -37.57 -29.13
N GLU A 653 7.67 -36.40 -29.10
CA GLU A 653 8.35 -35.13 -28.84
C GLU A 653 8.90 -35.05 -27.42
N GLU A 654 8.11 -35.46 -26.41
CA GLU A 654 8.57 -35.49 -25.01
C GLU A 654 9.75 -36.46 -24.84
N LEU A 655 9.68 -37.64 -25.46
CA LEU A 655 10.79 -38.59 -25.46
C LEU A 655 12.03 -38.01 -26.11
N ALA A 656 11.90 -37.44 -27.32
CA ALA A 656 13.03 -36.84 -28.04
C ALA A 656 13.65 -35.67 -27.27
N MET A 657 12.82 -34.85 -26.62
CA MET A 657 13.25 -33.73 -25.79
C MET A 657 14.05 -34.23 -24.58
N LEU A 658 13.53 -35.20 -23.82
CA LEU A 658 14.23 -35.74 -22.65
C LEU A 658 15.52 -36.45 -23.05
N GLU A 659 15.53 -37.18 -24.17
CA GLU A 659 16.75 -37.78 -24.73
C GLU A 659 17.80 -36.71 -25.08
N SER A 660 17.39 -35.57 -25.65
CA SER A 660 18.31 -34.45 -25.90
C SER A 660 18.88 -33.82 -24.62
N LEU A 661 18.22 -34.01 -23.49
CA LEU A 661 18.60 -33.52 -22.15
C LEU A 661 19.24 -34.61 -21.28
N LYS A 662 19.48 -35.81 -21.83
CA LYS A 662 19.97 -36.96 -21.07
C LYS A 662 21.32 -36.70 -20.40
N ASP A 663 22.23 -36.01 -21.08
CA ASP A 663 23.56 -35.68 -20.55
C ASP A 663 23.46 -34.68 -19.38
N TYR A 664 22.56 -33.70 -19.48
CA TYR A 664 22.25 -32.78 -18.40
C TYR A 664 21.72 -33.51 -17.17
N LEU A 665 20.70 -34.35 -17.37
CA LEU A 665 20.08 -35.14 -16.31
C LEU A 665 21.09 -36.08 -15.64
N THR A 666 21.91 -36.78 -16.43
CA THR A 666 22.98 -37.66 -15.92
C THR A 666 23.97 -36.90 -15.04
N THR A 667 24.33 -35.68 -15.45
CA THR A 667 25.24 -34.82 -14.68
C THR A 667 24.61 -34.35 -13.37
N GLU A 668 23.35 -33.90 -13.38
CA GLU A 668 22.66 -33.38 -12.19
C GLU A 668 22.29 -34.48 -11.18
N PHE A 669 22.06 -35.71 -11.64
CA PHE A 669 21.83 -36.86 -10.78
C PHE A 669 23.13 -37.48 -10.24
N GLY A 670 24.21 -37.45 -11.04
CA GLY A 670 25.49 -38.09 -10.71
C GLY A 670 25.54 -39.60 -10.99
N PHE A 671 24.55 -40.14 -11.72
CA PHE A 671 24.46 -41.54 -12.09
C PHE A 671 23.64 -41.74 -13.38
N THR A 672 23.64 -42.97 -13.91
CA THR A 672 23.16 -43.26 -15.28
C THR A 672 21.67 -42.96 -15.45
N VAL A 673 21.30 -42.30 -16.54
CA VAL A 673 19.89 -42.06 -16.93
C VAL A 673 19.50 -42.98 -18.07
N GLU A 674 18.35 -43.63 -17.94
CA GLU A 674 17.65 -44.29 -19.05
C GLU A 674 16.28 -43.67 -19.25
N ILE A 675 15.91 -43.44 -20.50
CA ILE A 675 14.64 -42.83 -20.87
C ILE A 675 13.95 -43.80 -21.83
N ALA A 676 12.70 -44.12 -21.54
CA ALA A 676 11.93 -45.04 -22.36
C ALA A 676 10.45 -44.68 -22.37
N MET A 677 9.76 -45.09 -23.43
CA MET A 677 8.29 -45.10 -23.42
C MET A 677 7.77 -46.09 -22.38
N GLU A 678 6.68 -45.77 -21.70
CA GLU A 678 6.09 -46.68 -20.72
C GLU A 678 5.70 -48.04 -21.31
N THR A 679 5.35 -48.07 -22.60
CA THR A 679 5.00 -49.29 -23.34
C THR A 679 6.19 -50.21 -23.61
N LYS A 680 7.42 -49.70 -23.52
CA LYS A 680 8.66 -50.47 -23.75
C LYS A 680 9.29 -51.01 -22.46
N SER A 681 8.71 -50.70 -21.29
CA SER A 681 9.24 -51.12 -19.99
C SER A 681 8.37 -52.19 -19.35
N GLN A 682 9.01 -53.21 -18.77
CA GLN A 682 8.33 -54.20 -17.92
C GLN A 682 8.22 -53.75 -16.46
N ASN A 683 8.81 -52.60 -16.09
CA ASN A 683 8.80 -52.12 -14.71
C ASN A 683 7.36 -51.67 -14.32
N PRO A 684 6.79 -52.15 -13.20
CA PRO A 684 5.46 -51.74 -12.75
C PRO A 684 5.28 -50.24 -12.58
N LYS A 685 6.35 -49.50 -12.24
CA LYS A 685 6.30 -48.04 -12.10
C LYS A 685 6.09 -47.31 -13.43
N ALA A 686 6.42 -47.92 -14.58
CA ALA A 686 6.26 -47.28 -15.88
C ALA A 686 4.80 -46.85 -16.14
N LYS A 687 3.82 -47.66 -15.72
CA LYS A 687 2.38 -47.38 -15.87
C LYS A 687 1.92 -46.10 -15.14
N ASN A 688 2.69 -45.62 -14.17
CA ASN A 688 2.39 -44.39 -13.44
C ASN A 688 2.85 -43.12 -14.16
N ALA A 689 3.51 -43.25 -15.32
CA ALA A 689 3.94 -42.11 -16.11
C ALA A 689 2.72 -41.26 -16.51
N MET A 690 2.86 -39.95 -16.40
CA MET A 690 1.86 -39.01 -16.86
C MET A 690 2.47 -38.12 -17.95
N PRO A 691 1.68 -37.65 -18.92
CA PRO A 691 2.09 -36.61 -19.86
C PRO A 691 2.80 -35.47 -19.15
N MET A 692 3.98 -35.09 -19.62
CA MET A 692 4.83 -34.03 -19.07
C MET A 692 5.32 -34.27 -17.63
N ARG A 693 5.12 -35.48 -17.10
CA ARG A 693 5.57 -35.89 -15.77
C ARG A 693 5.99 -37.35 -15.80
N PRO A 694 7.19 -37.64 -16.34
CA PRO A 694 7.71 -38.99 -16.44
C PRO A 694 7.68 -39.73 -15.10
N SER A 695 7.41 -41.03 -15.14
CA SER A 695 7.53 -41.85 -13.94
C SER A 695 9.00 -42.14 -13.65
N ILE A 696 9.39 -42.06 -12.39
CA ILE A 696 10.77 -42.19 -11.93
C ILE A 696 10.94 -43.54 -11.24
N PHE A 697 11.97 -44.30 -11.64
CA PHE A 697 12.44 -45.47 -10.93
C PHE A 697 13.94 -45.39 -10.73
N ILE A 698 14.39 -45.42 -9.47
CA ILE A 698 15.80 -45.34 -9.09
C ILE A 698 16.22 -46.74 -8.62
N GLU A 699 17.35 -47.21 -9.14
CA GLU A 699 18.00 -48.50 -8.81
C GLU A 699 19.24 -48.31 -7.94
#